data_AF-F4QRD2-F1
#
_entry.id   AF-F4QRD2-F1
#
_cell.length_a   1.000
_cell.length_b   1.000
_cell.length_c   1.000
_cell.angle_alpha   90.00
_cell.angle_beta   90.00
_cell.angle_gamma   90.00
#
_symmetry.space_group_name_H-M   'P 1'
#
loop_
_entity.id
_entity.type
_entity.pdbx_description
1 polymer ?
#
loop_
_entity_poly.entity_id
_entity_poly.type
_entity_poly.pdbx_seq_one_letter_code
_entity_poly.pdbx_strand_id
1 'polypeptide(L)'
;MLSKTGKFWLRATDEDGPAKATAATVAAGIPNTTTGAGPRPGDDPLLYRQWYIDKTGLDDIGIDMNVRPVWEGGGGTGYTGAGVTVGVFDSLIERNHPDLEANYNESLNVEDLFYEHTDSAHGTAVAGIIAAAKNGIGMTGIAYDSKVTSLPVIYTTAVSMQSFEIAMSHAKDFDIANFSLGGLMPFDSGDVRGWFQLHGHHYKDAVDLGRDGLGTLLIQAAGNNRGINPLDANLSNFQNQRYSITVSAVDSWGLVADYSSEGANVLVAAASSGSYYGPHIATTDMVGDGGYNKGDNPDWDPVSSDYTTRFGGTSAAAPVISGVTALILEANPELGWRDVRDILAFSARHTGAAFGETPAWHEGYGWKINHSSNVNGTGLHYNQNYGFGLVDALAAVRLAESWTRQRTSANEISRSDSFTQDTAIPEGPYNTTPLVIEFDIEAGVTAQIVTLSMNMIHKMSNELQVKLISPSGTESLIFDHKGFGPSIYGTGGTAWAPWTFTSNNFVGEDPTGTWRLEILDDRGFWPTNGVFKTATLTVYGDAPTNDSEYIYTNEFGVLAGMDYGFTIIDTAGIDTLNAAAVTAAAVLDLRGIAPAVINGMAVTIAPGTLIEHAWGGDGGDVFHGNGAANRLNGMRGSDTIHGGAGDDTLSGGAGDDYVHGGAGNDELSGGDGIDRLSYEGATTGVTVDLSLTTGQETGAGLDKLFGFEVLQGSGHDDRLTGSAASNVISAGGGHDTVEGGDGNDTLVGGAGGDRLNGGAGVDRLSYADSVAGVRVLLTANVVTGLPLSLGGHAQGDVIDGFEDVTGGSGNDTLGGDNGDNRLTGGGGHDALLGEAGDDDLDGGAGDDALSGGVGNDQLYGRDGNDNLAGAEGHDTVDGGGGHDVVSGGDGDDRVSGGDGHDMVGGRAGNDYLDGGLGNDTVFGGDGDDGAYGRDGDDNLSGELGRDTLDGGSGNDTLSGGGDDDRLSGGLGSDQIRGGSGNDVFVYRQADVMATGDAHAAADMLLDFLPRAHPYQQYDRIDLRAIDAIDGGANDAFVFIGDAAFTAAGQLRAWFDGVNTRVEGNTVSDTDGHVEFEVLLQGNLASTIGVLDFFL
;
A
#
# COMPACT_ATOMS: atom_id res chain seq x y z
N MET A 1 -20.92 -19.81 -23.17
CA MET A 1 -22.00 -20.49 -23.91
C MET A 1 -23.31 -20.24 -23.19
N LEU A 2 -24.31 -19.73 -23.92
CA LEU A 2 -25.57 -19.18 -23.39
C LEU A 2 -26.52 -20.22 -22.77
N SER A 3 -27.11 -19.86 -21.64
CA SER A 3 -28.46 -20.27 -21.23
C SER A 3 -29.11 -19.17 -20.39
N LYS A 4 -30.31 -18.78 -20.85
CA LYS A 4 -31.25 -17.78 -20.36
C LYS A 4 -31.47 -17.79 -18.83
N THR A 5 -31.19 -16.65 -18.18
CA THR A 5 -32.08 -15.94 -17.22
C THR A 5 -31.26 -14.83 -16.56
N GLY A 6 -31.33 -13.62 -17.10
CA GLY A 6 -30.81 -12.43 -16.42
C GLY A 6 -31.66 -12.12 -15.19
N LYS A 7 -31.09 -12.33 -14.01
CA LYS A 7 -31.33 -11.54 -12.80
C LYS A 7 -30.03 -11.46 -12.00
N PHE A 8 -29.50 -10.24 -11.93
CA PHE A 8 -28.41 -9.84 -11.05
C PHE A 8 -28.89 -9.84 -9.60
N TRP A 9 -28.08 -10.40 -8.71
CA TRP A 9 -28.07 -10.12 -7.27
C TRP A 9 -26.61 -10.05 -6.84
N LEU A 10 -26.13 -8.85 -6.51
CA LEU A 10 -24.92 -8.66 -5.74
C LEU A 10 -25.24 -9.03 -4.28
N ARG A 11 -24.50 -10.00 -3.74
CA ARG A 11 -24.36 -10.15 -2.30
C ARG A 11 -22.94 -10.63 -2.01
N ALA A 12 -22.15 -9.73 -1.46
CA ALA A 12 -20.92 -10.05 -0.76
C ALA A 12 -21.25 -10.98 0.42
N THR A 13 -20.48 -12.05 0.56
CA THR A 13 -20.21 -12.70 1.84
C THR A 13 -18.80 -13.25 1.75
N ASP A 14 -17.85 -12.51 2.32
CA ASP A 14 -16.87 -13.12 3.19
C ASP A 14 -17.60 -14.06 4.16
N GLU A 15 -17.02 -15.23 4.35
CA GLU A 15 -16.93 -15.93 5.63
C GLU A 15 -16.31 -17.31 5.33
N ASP A 16 -14.98 -17.28 5.27
CA ASP A 16 -14.20 -18.37 5.82
C ASP A 16 -14.66 -18.64 7.26
N GLY A 17 -15.15 -19.86 7.46
CA GLY A 17 -15.35 -20.46 8.78
C GLY A 17 -14.30 -21.57 8.97
N PRO A 18 -13.69 -21.66 10.17
CA PRO A 18 -12.29 -22.01 10.32
C PRO A 18 -12.02 -23.51 10.22
N ALA A 19 -11.11 -23.89 9.34
CA ALA A 19 -10.46 -25.19 9.45
C ALA A 19 -9.40 -25.11 10.56
N LYS A 20 -9.79 -25.55 11.77
CA LYS A 20 -8.84 -25.86 12.85
C LYS A 20 -7.79 -26.86 12.36
N ALA A 21 -6.54 -26.43 12.53
CA ALA A 21 -5.25 -27.10 12.41
C ALA A 21 -5.20 -28.64 12.46
N THR A 22 -4.28 -29.21 11.67
CA THR A 22 -3.24 -30.16 12.14
C THR A 22 -1.99 -30.06 11.27
N ALA A 23 -0.82 -29.92 11.89
CA ALA A 23 0.52 -29.79 11.27
C ALA A 23 1.08 -31.10 10.63
N ALA A 24 0.25 -31.97 10.04
CA ALA A 24 0.69 -33.34 9.72
C ALA A 24 0.36 -33.90 8.32
N THR A 25 -0.06 -33.10 7.34
CA THR A 25 -0.43 -33.63 6.01
C THR A 25 0.17 -32.89 4.81
N VAL A 26 1.49 -32.69 4.81
CA VAL A 26 2.25 -32.45 3.57
C VAL A 26 3.30 -33.54 3.40
N ALA A 27 2.82 -34.77 3.19
CA ALA A 27 3.66 -35.92 2.86
C ALA A 27 3.01 -36.75 1.75
N ALA A 28 2.71 -36.13 0.61
CA ALA A 28 2.56 -36.84 -0.67
C ALA A 28 2.29 -35.84 -1.82
N GLY A 29 3.27 -35.66 -2.72
CA GLY A 29 3.06 -35.01 -4.01
C GLY A 29 3.97 -33.82 -4.23
N ILE A 30 5.09 -34.05 -4.91
CA ILE A 30 6.05 -33.05 -5.38
C ILE A 30 5.40 -32.16 -6.45
N PRO A 31 5.49 -30.81 -6.34
CA PRO A 31 5.81 -29.96 -7.47
C PRO A 31 7.18 -29.34 -7.24
N ASN A 32 8.17 -29.89 -7.95
CA ASN A 32 9.46 -29.27 -8.19
C ASN A 32 9.27 -28.32 -9.36
N THR A 33 8.78 -27.10 -9.11
CA THR A 33 8.80 -26.01 -10.09
C THR A 33 8.62 -24.66 -9.40
N THR A 34 9.67 -23.84 -9.47
CA THR A 34 9.71 -22.37 -9.39
C THR A 34 8.92 -21.69 -10.53
N THR A 35 7.78 -22.25 -10.95
CA THR A 35 7.00 -21.73 -12.08
C THR A 35 5.73 -21.07 -11.59
N GLY A 36 5.77 -19.74 -11.39
CA GLY A 36 4.57 -18.98 -11.06
C GLY A 36 4.69 -17.49 -11.38
N ALA A 37 5.69 -16.81 -10.83
CA ALA A 37 5.91 -15.40 -11.09
C ALA A 37 7.17 -15.22 -11.95
N GLY A 38 7.02 -14.62 -13.13
CA GLY A 38 8.16 -14.01 -13.81
C GLY A 38 8.71 -12.81 -13.01
N PRO A 39 9.80 -12.17 -13.46
CA PRO A 39 10.28 -10.95 -12.82
C PRO A 39 9.16 -9.90 -12.76
N ARG A 40 8.96 -9.27 -11.59
CA ARG A 40 8.03 -8.14 -11.47
C ARG A 40 8.62 -6.93 -12.22
N PRO A 41 7.80 -6.04 -12.81
CA PRO A 41 8.31 -4.83 -13.46
C PRO A 41 9.18 -4.00 -12.50
N GLY A 42 10.40 -3.66 -12.91
CA GLY A 42 11.33 -2.87 -12.10
C GLY A 42 12.23 -3.67 -11.14
N ASP A 43 12.06 -4.99 -11.04
CA ASP A 43 12.97 -5.89 -10.32
C ASP A 43 14.16 -6.30 -11.21
N ASP A 44 15.29 -6.65 -10.58
CA ASP A 44 16.40 -7.27 -11.31
C ASP A 44 16.00 -8.65 -11.86
N PRO A 45 16.54 -9.05 -13.03
CA PRO A 45 16.06 -10.23 -13.74
C PRO A 45 16.15 -11.55 -12.96
N LEU A 46 17.01 -11.68 -11.95
CA LEU A 46 17.17 -12.91 -11.15
C LEU A 46 16.62 -12.80 -9.72
N LEU A 47 16.04 -11.66 -9.32
CA LEU A 47 15.47 -11.48 -7.97
C LEU A 47 14.40 -12.53 -7.63
N TYR A 48 13.60 -12.96 -8.62
CA TYR A 48 12.59 -14.00 -8.44
C TYR A 48 13.17 -15.37 -7.99
N ARG A 49 14.50 -15.57 -8.05
CA ARG A 49 15.19 -16.77 -7.55
C ARG A 49 15.69 -16.62 -6.12
N GLN A 50 15.69 -15.41 -5.57
CA GLN A 50 16.10 -15.11 -4.21
C GLN A 50 14.91 -15.28 -3.27
N TRP A 51 14.50 -16.54 -3.07
CA TRP A 51 13.37 -16.91 -2.22
C TRP A 51 13.48 -16.38 -0.78
N TYR A 52 14.68 -16.05 -0.32
CA TYR A 52 14.93 -15.48 1.00
C TYR A 52 14.55 -13.99 1.09
N ILE A 53 14.37 -13.30 -0.03
CA ILE A 53 13.88 -11.91 -0.10
C ILE A 53 12.38 -11.90 -0.34
N ASP A 54 11.92 -12.69 -1.32
CA ASP A 54 10.52 -12.77 -1.73
C ASP A 54 10.21 -14.17 -2.26
N LYS A 55 9.40 -14.92 -1.50
CA LYS A 55 8.92 -16.23 -1.90
C LYS A 55 7.54 -16.13 -2.56
N THR A 56 7.45 -15.49 -3.74
CA THR A 56 6.17 -15.34 -4.46
C THR A 56 5.48 -16.70 -4.73
N GLY A 57 4.22 -16.84 -4.30
CA GLY A 57 3.33 -17.95 -4.69
C GLY A 57 2.68 -18.76 -3.56
N LEU A 58 2.74 -18.34 -2.29
CA LEU A 58 2.02 -18.96 -1.17
C LEU A 58 1.47 -17.85 -0.25
N ASP A 59 0.15 -17.74 -0.15
CA ASP A 59 -0.59 -16.67 0.54
C ASP A 59 -0.64 -16.81 2.08
N ASP A 60 0.50 -17.04 2.73
CA ASP A 60 0.65 -16.94 4.19
C ASP A 60 2.10 -16.56 4.45
N ILE A 61 2.35 -15.62 5.38
CA ILE A 61 3.67 -15.07 5.77
C ILE A 61 4.79 -16.08 5.46
N GLY A 62 5.53 -15.83 4.37
CA GLY A 62 6.43 -16.82 3.79
C GLY A 62 7.57 -17.21 4.73
N ILE A 63 8.12 -18.41 4.52
CA ILE A 63 9.48 -18.76 4.97
C ILE A 63 10.47 -17.99 4.09
N ASP A 64 10.51 -16.67 4.24
CA ASP A 64 11.48 -15.73 3.70
C ASP A 64 11.79 -14.70 4.80
N MET A 65 12.59 -13.68 4.51
CA MET A 65 13.02 -12.70 5.51
C MET A 65 12.08 -11.48 5.61
N ASN A 66 10.97 -11.46 4.88
CA ASN A 66 10.00 -10.34 4.82
C ASN A 66 10.65 -8.99 4.45
N VAL A 67 11.55 -8.99 3.44
CA VAL A 67 12.36 -7.83 3.07
C VAL A 67 11.62 -6.89 2.12
N ARG A 68 10.83 -7.44 1.19
CA ARG A 68 10.19 -6.63 0.14
C ARG A 68 9.32 -5.49 0.70
N PRO A 69 8.48 -5.69 1.73
CA PRO A 69 7.69 -4.59 2.30
C PRO A 69 8.56 -3.46 2.89
N VAL A 70 9.77 -3.76 3.35
CA VAL A 70 10.74 -2.73 3.82
C VAL A 70 11.17 -1.82 2.68
N TRP A 71 11.42 -2.38 1.49
CA TRP A 71 11.79 -1.60 0.31
C TRP A 71 10.63 -0.76 -0.21
N GLU A 72 9.42 -1.31 -0.13
CA GLU A 72 8.19 -0.67 -0.61
C GLU A 72 7.65 0.40 0.36
N GLY A 73 8.10 0.40 1.62
CA GLY A 73 7.76 1.39 2.64
C GLY A 73 6.36 1.24 3.25
N GLY A 74 5.42 0.60 2.54
CA GLY A 74 4.08 0.29 3.02
C GLY A 74 3.23 1.54 3.30
N GLY A 75 3.42 2.60 2.51
CA GLY A 75 2.82 3.93 2.77
C GLY A 75 3.74 4.90 3.51
N GLY A 76 4.77 4.39 4.20
CA GLY A 76 5.84 5.21 4.80
C GLY A 76 7.15 5.17 4.02
N THR A 77 8.25 5.55 4.69
CA THR A 77 9.61 5.52 4.11
C THR A 77 10.06 4.08 3.85
N GLY A 78 10.61 3.82 2.66
CA GLY A 78 11.27 2.57 2.31
C GLY A 78 12.78 2.61 2.58
N TYR A 79 13.38 1.49 2.94
CA TYR A 79 14.79 1.38 3.34
C TYR A 79 15.53 0.38 2.46
N THR A 80 16.76 0.70 2.05
CA THR A 80 17.56 -0.05 1.07
C THR A 80 19.00 -0.34 1.54
N GLY A 81 19.34 0.06 2.76
CA GLY A 81 20.66 0.01 3.38
C GLY A 81 21.55 1.21 3.08
N ALA A 82 20.99 2.31 2.58
CA ALA A 82 21.78 3.47 2.20
C ALA A 82 22.51 4.08 3.41
N GLY A 83 23.74 4.55 3.20
CA GLY A 83 24.57 5.15 4.25
C GLY A 83 25.25 4.17 5.21
N VAL A 84 24.94 2.87 5.14
CA VAL A 84 25.54 1.84 5.99
C VAL A 84 26.76 1.19 5.33
N THR A 85 27.82 0.96 6.11
CA THR A 85 29.06 0.32 5.68
C THR A 85 29.25 -1.07 6.27
N VAL A 86 29.64 -2.04 5.43
CA VAL A 86 29.82 -3.44 5.83
C VAL A 86 31.22 -3.94 5.47
N GLY A 87 32.00 -4.32 6.48
CA GLY A 87 33.26 -5.03 6.31
C GLY A 87 33.02 -6.54 6.23
N VAL A 88 33.40 -7.16 5.11
CA VAL A 88 33.23 -8.62 4.90
C VAL A 88 34.54 -9.33 5.21
N PHE A 89 34.58 -10.02 6.36
CA PHE A 89 35.72 -10.78 6.85
C PHE A 89 35.68 -12.19 6.29
N ASP A 90 36.21 -12.36 5.09
CA ASP A 90 36.06 -13.59 4.31
C ASP A 90 37.26 -13.81 3.37
N SER A 91 37.06 -14.43 2.20
CA SER A 91 37.95 -14.31 1.07
C SER A 91 37.76 -12.97 0.34
N LEU A 92 38.57 -12.73 -0.68
CA LEU A 92 38.44 -11.52 -1.50
C LEU A 92 37.05 -11.42 -2.15
N ILE A 93 36.51 -10.19 -2.19
CA ILE A 93 35.37 -9.83 -3.01
C ILE A 93 35.89 -9.44 -4.40
N GLU A 94 35.26 -9.94 -5.45
CA GLU A 94 35.50 -9.45 -6.81
C GLU A 94 34.89 -8.07 -6.99
N ARG A 95 35.67 -7.02 -6.67
CA ARG A 95 35.24 -5.62 -6.70
C ARG A 95 34.70 -5.11 -8.06
N ASN A 96 35.08 -5.77 -9.16
CA ASN A 96 34.64 -5.41 -10.52
C ASN A 96 33.46 -6.28 -11.00
N HIS A 97 32.84 -7.08 -10.11
CA HIS A 97 31.63 -7.80 -10.46
C HIS A 97 30.55 -6.79 -10.86
N PRO A 98 29.87 -6.92 -12.02
CA PRO A 98 28.92 -5.93 -12.52
C PRO A 98 27.83 -5.54 -11.51
N ASP A 99 27.47 -6.50 -10.66
CA ASP A 99 26.43 -6.36 -9.64
C ASP A 99 26.93 -5.86 -8.28
N LEU A 100 28.26 -5.75 -8.09
CA LEU A 100 28.87 -5.26 -6.84
C LEU A 100 29.65 -3.96 -7.04
N GLU A 101 30.08 -3.64 -8.25
CA GLU A 101 30.98 -2.51 -8.55
C GLU A 101 30.46 -1.18 -7.99
N ALA A 102 29.16 -0.91 -8.10
CA ALA A 102 28.56 0.32 -7.58
C ALA A 102 28.55 0.42 -6.04
N ASN A 103 28.63 -0.72 -5.36
CA ASN A 103 28.54 -0.83 -3.90
C ASN A 103 29.86 -1.22 -3.23
N TYR A 104 30.85 -1.67 -3.99
CA TYR A 104 32.19 -1.88 -3.47
C TYR A 104 32.87 -0.53 -3.20
N ASN A 105 33.32 -0.33 -1.96
CA ASN A 105 33.99 0.90 -1.56
C ASN A 105 35.48 0.66 -1.29
N GLU A 106 36.32 0.98 -2.27
CA GLU A 106 37.78 0.86 -2.17
C GLU A 106 38.40 1.74 -1.07
N SER A 107 37.77 2.85 -0.70
CA SER A 107 38.30 3.74 0.36
C SER A 107 38.24 3.12 1.76
N LEU A 108 37.46 2.04 1.91
CA LEU A 108 37.32 1.27 3.14
C LEU A 108 38.30 0.09 3.21
N ASN A 109 39.12 -0.12 2.17
CA ASN A 109 40.11 -1.20 2.14
C ASN A 109 41.20 -0.99 3.19
N VAL A 110 41.62 -2.09 3.85
CA VAL A 110 42.80 -2.11 4.74
C VAL A 110 44.06 -2.44 3.93
N GLU A 111 44.87 -1.43 3.57
CA GLU A 111 46.03 -1.57 2.66
C GLU A 111 46.96 -2.76 3.00
N ASP A 112 47.18 -3.04 4.30
CA ASP A 112 48.06 -4.12 4.78
C ASP A 112 47.54 -5.54 4.48
N LEU A 113 46.30 -5.69 4.01
CA LEU A 113 45.66 -6.98 3.73
C LEU A 113 45.45 -7.25 2.24
N PHE A 114 45.65 -6.27 1.36
CA PHE A 114 45.33 -6.43 -0.06
C PHE A 114 46.50 -7.00 -0.88
N TYR A 115 46.31 -8.23 -1.35
CA TYR A 115 47.09 -8.85 -2.43
C TYR A 115 46.13 -9.55 -3.41
N GLU A 116 46.20 -9.27 -4.71
CA GLU A 116 45.31 -9.89 -5.69
C GLU A 116 45.50 -11.42 -5.72
N HIS A 117 44.43 -12.17 -5.45
CA HIS A 117 44.41 -13.63 -5.54
C HIS A 117 43.08 -14.12 -6.13
N THR A 118 43.13 -15.18 -6.93
CA THR A 118 42.01 -15.71 -7.72
C THR A 118 41.21 -16.86 -7.07
N ASP A 119 41.42 -17.18 -5.78
CA ASP A 119 41.13 -18.55 -5.28
C ASP A 119 40.02 -18.67 -4.23
N SER A 120 38.98 -17.84 -4.21
CA SER A 120 37.74 -18.19 -3.49
C SER A 120 36.59 -17.22 -3.79
N ALA A 121 35.50 -17.75 -4.35
CA ALA A 121 34.26 -17.02 -4.61
C ALA A 121 33.37 -16.79 -3.37
N HIS A 122 33.77 -17.30 -2.20
CA HIS A 122 32.97 -17.22 -0.99
C HIS A 122 32.67 -15.76 -0.57
N GLY A 123 33.69 -14.91 -0.49
CA GLY A 123 33.53 -13.48 -0.18
C GLY A 123 32.65 -12.73 -1.18
N THR A 124 32.78 -13.02 -2.49
CA THR A 124 31.90 -12.45 -3.52
C THR A 124 30.45 -12.86 -3.32
N ALA A 125 30.18 -14.14 -3.03
CA ALA A 125 28.81 -14.63 -2.76
C ALA A 125 28.19 -14.03 -1.49
N VAL A 126 29.00 -13.88 -0.43
CA VAL A 126 28.60 -13.19 0.82
C VAL A 126 28.24 -11.73 0.53
N ALA A 127 29.06 -11.02 -0.24
CA ALA A 127 28.81 -9.62 -0.60
C ALA A 127 27.52 -9.45 -1.43
N GLY A 128 27.22 -10.36 -2.36
CA GLY A 128 26.01 -10.29 -3.18
C GLY A 128 24.71 -10.41 -2.39
N ILE A 129 24.68 -11.25 -1.35
CA ILE A 129 23.51 -11.37 -0.45
C ILE A 129 23.23 -10.05 0.27
N ILE A 130 24.30 -9.36 0.67
CA ILE A 130 24.21 -8.10 1.42
C ILE A 130 23.83 -6.96 0.47
N ALA A 131 24.60 -6.74 -0.59
CA ALA A 131 24.59 -5.48 -1.35
C ALA A 131 24.83 -5.65 -2.86
N ALA A 132 24.38 -6.73 -3.48
CA ALA A 132 24.20 -6.71 -4.94
C ALA A 132 23.28 -5.54 -5.32
N ALA A 133 23.69 -4.73 -6.30
CA ALA A 133 23.05 -3.46 -6.60
C ALA A 133 21.76 -3.66 -7.39
N LYS A 134 20.69 -2.93 -7.03
CA LYS A 134 19.45 -2.92 -7.82
C LYS A 134 19.62 -2.07 -9.09
N ASN A 135 20.08 -2.68 -10.18
CA ASN A 135 20.64 -1.96 -11.35
C ASN A 135 20.09 -2.44 -12.71
N GLY A 136 19.11 -3.35 -12.71
CA GLY A 136 18.50 -3.95 -13.90
C GLY A 136 19.26 -5.16 -14.46
N ILE A 137 20.29 -5.67 -13.77
CA ILE A 137 20.99 -6.91 -14.09
C ILE A 137 21.02 -7.83 -12.87
N GLY A 138 21.28 -9.11 -13.09
CA GLY A 138 21.65 -9.99 -11.98
C GLY A 138 20.61 -10.13 -10.86
N MET A 139 21.12 -10.09 -9.63
CA MET A 139 20.43 -10.33 -8.37
C MET A 139 20.34 -9.02 -7.58
N THR A 140 19.52 -8.97 -6.54
CA THR A 140 19.41 -7.81 -5.66
C THR A 140 19.84 -8.17 -4.24
N GLY A 141 20.76 -7.41 -3.64
CA GLY A 141 21.12 -7.57 -2.24
C GLY A 141 19.97 -7.16 -1.32
N ILE A 142 19.92 -7.70 -0.10
CA ILE A 142 18.90 -7.29 0.90
C ILE A 142 19.00 -5.78 1.20
N ALA A 143 20.23 -5.29 1.28
CA ALA A 143 20.61 -3.90 1.51
C ALA A 143 21.37 -3.39 0.29
N TYR A 144 20.67 -3.34 -0.85
CA TYR A 144 21.25 -3.09 -2.18
C TYR A 144 21.86 -1.70 -2.38
N ASP A 145 21.77 -0.78 -1.42
CA ASP A 145 22.47 0.52 -1.44
C ASP A 145 23.58 0.65 -0.38
N SER A 146 23.79 -0.38 0.45
CA SER A 146 24.90 -0.43 1.41
C SER A 146 26.26 -0.50 0.71
N LYS A 147 27.30 0.02 1.37
CA LYS A 147 28.68 -0.04 0.88
C LYS A 147 29.43 -1.20 1.52
N VAL A 148 30.01 -2.07 0.70
CA VAL A 148 30.76 -3.25 1.14
C VAL A 148 32.26 -3.11 0.86
N THR A 149 33.09 -3.72 1.69
CA THR A 149 34.53 -3.88 1.44
C THR A 149 35.05 -5.23 1.89
N SER A 150 36.22 -5.64 1.40
CA SER A 150 36.81 -6.94 1.67
C SER A 150 37.88 -6.86 2.77
N LEU A 151 37.78 -7.75 3.75
CA LEU A 151 38.78 -8.00 4.80
C LEU A 151 39.24 -9.44 4.63
N PRO A 152 40.25 -9.70 3.79
CA PRO A 152 40.52 -11.06 3.33
C PRO A 152 41.31 -11.84 4.40
N VAL A 153 40.59 -12.68 5.14
CA VAL A 153 41.05 -13.48 6.29
C VAL A 153 40.93 -14.99 6.08
N ILE A 154 40.41 -15.44 4.92
CA ILE A 154 40.38 -16.85 4.51
C ILE A 154 40.97 -17.01 3.11
N TYR A 155 41.94 -17.91 2.96
CA TYR A 155 42.48 -18.32 1.66
C TYR A 155 42.69 -19.85 1.59
N THR A 156 42.89 -20.38 0.38
CA THR A 156 43.32 -21.77 0.15
C THR A 156 44.75 -22.05 0.67
N THR A 157 45.53 -21.00 0.92
CA THR A 157 46.81 -21.03 1.64
C THR A 157 46.64 -20.48 3.06
N ALA A 158 47.36 -21.01 4.05
CA ALA A 158 47.13 -20.66 5.44
C ALA A 158 47.29 -19.15 5.68
N VAL A 159 46.21 -18.49 6.13
CA VAL A 159 46.24 -17.09 6.57
C VAL A 159 47.09 -17.04 7.83
N SER A 160 47.99 -16.06 7.91
CA SER A 160 48.77 -15.87 9.13
C SER A 160 47.86 -15.31 10.23
N MET A 161 48.06 -15.74 11.48
CA MET A 161 47.34 -15.16 12.63
C MET A 161 47.57 -13.65 12.77
N GLN A 162 48.66 -13.13 12.20
CA GLN A 162 48.95 -11.69 12.15
C GLN A 162 48.03 -10.95 11.17
N SER A 163 47.76 -11.52 9.99
CA SER A 163 46.81 -10.94 9.03
C SER A 163 45.39 -10.96 9.60
N PHE A 164 45.03 -12.04 10.30
CA PHE A 164 43.75 -12.13 11.01
C PHE A 164 43.64 -11.09 12.13
N GLU A 165 44.70 -10.87 12.91
CA GLU A 165 44.78 -9.81 13.92
C GLU A 165 44.59 -8.41 13.34
N ILE A 166 45.32 -8.09 12.25
CA ILE A 166 45.18 -6.79 11.56
C ILE A 166 43.74 -6.59 11.13
N ALA A 167 43.15 -7.57 10.45
CA ALA A 167 41.74 -7.49 10.04
C ALA A 167 40.83 -7.22 11.24
N MET A 168 40.92 -8.04 12.29
CA MET A 168 40.06 -7.88 13.47
C MET A 168 40.21 -6.51 14.15
N SER A 169 41.40 -5.91 14.13
CA SER A 169 41.62 -4.56 14.68
C SER A 169 40.85 -3.45 13.93
N HIS A 170 40.47 -3.72 12.68
CA HIS A 170 39.66 -2.84 11.82
C HIS A 170 38.15 -3.13 11.90
N ALA A 171 37.70 -4.14 12.65
CA ALA A 171 36.26 -4.41 12.78
C ALA A 171 35.48 -3.17 13.25
N LYS A 172 36.07 -2.37 14.14
CA LYS A 172 35.51 -1.10 14.64
C LYS A 172 35.30 -0.01 13.58
N ASP A 173 35.91 -0.13 12.41
CA ASP A 173 35.89 0.92 11.38
C ASP A 173 34.66 0.81 10.46
N PHE A 174 33.81 -0.19 10.67
CA PHE A 174 32.58 -0.42 9.92
C PHE A 174 31.35 -0.31 10.80
N ASP A 175 30.19 -0.06 10.20
CA ASP A 175 28.93 -0.19 10.91
C ASP A 175 28.66 -1.66 11.26
N ILE A 176 28.90 -2.54 10.29
CA ILE A 176 28.66 -3.98 10.40
C ILE A 176 29.93 -4.73 10.00
N ALA A 177 30.33 -5.71 10.80
CA ALA A 177 31.38 -6.67 10.45
C ALA A 177 30.75 -8.06 10.26
N ASN A 178 30.82 -8.58 9.03
CA ASN A 178 30.30 -9.90 8.69
C ASN A 178 31.40 -10.96 8.79
N PHE A 179 31.19 -11.97 9.65
CA PHE A 179 32.05 -13.13 9.84
C PHE A 179 31.33 -14.40 9.37
N SER A 180 31.35 -14.64 8.07
CA SER A 180 30.82 -15.87 7.45
C SER A 180 31.79 -17.06 7.58
N LEU A 181 32.47 -17.16 8.72
CA LEU A 181 33.54 -18.10 9.05
C LEU A 181 33.42 -18.64 10.47
N GLY A 182 34.22 -19.63 10.86
CA GLY A 182 34.19 -20.15 12.24
C GLY A 182 35.27 -21.19 12.55
N GLY A 183 35.32 -21.62 13.81
CA GLY A 183 36.25 -22.64 14.28
C GLY A 183 35.71 -24.06 14.11
N LEU A 184 36.57 -25.00 13.71
CA LEU A 184 36.21 -26.42 13.54
C LEU A 184 36.55 -27.30 14.76
N MET A 185 37.20 -26.74 15.79
CA MET A 185 37.70 -27.50 16.94
C MET A 185 36.99 -27.11 18.24
N PRO A 186 36.38 -28.05 18.98
CA PRO A 186 35.78 -27.75 20.28
C PRO A 186 36.85 -27.35 21.29
N PHE A 187 36.55 -26.32 22.07
CA PHE A 187 37.44 -25.67 23.04
C PHE A 187 38.73 -25.08 22.45
N ASP A 188 38.85 -25.05 21.11
CA ASP A 188 40.01 -24.65 20.30
C ASP A 188 41.36 -25.32 20.69
N SER A 189 42.30 -25.39 19.74
CA SER A 189 43.66 -25.87 20.03
C SER A 189 44.42 -24.86 20.90
N GLY A 190 45.53 -25.31 21.53
CA GLY A 190 46.35 -24.43 22.37
C GLY A 190 46.82 -23.14 21.69
N ASP A 191 47.07 -23.18 20.38
CA ASP A 191 47.53 -22.01 19.61
C ASP A 191 46.40 -20.99 19.38
N VAL A 192 45.21 -21.45 18.96
CA VAL A 192 44.04 -20.58 18.75
C VAL A 192 43.58 -19.98 20.08
N ARG A 193 43.54 -20.80 21.13
CA ARG A 193 43.22 -20.33 22.48
C ARG A 193 44.21 -19.28 22.97
N GLY A 194 45.51 -19.51 22.79
CA GLY A 194 46.55 -18.54 23.15
C GLY A 194 46.45 -17.24 22.37
N TRP A 195 46.07 -17.30 21.09
CA TRP A 195 45.83 -16.10 20.29
C TRP A 195 44.63 -15.31 20.82
N PHE A 196 43.49 -15.95 21.11
CA PHE A 196 42.31 -15.26 21.65
C PHE A 196 42.59 -14.63 23.03
N GLN A 197 43.40 -15.27 23.86
CA GLN A 197 43.82 -14.69 25.14
C GLN A 197 44.58 -13.37 25.00
N LEU A 198 45.27 -13.17 23.86
CA LEU A 198 46.04 -11.95 23.58
C LEU A 198 45.25 -10.94 22.75
N HIS A 199 44.48 -11.39 21.75
CA HIS A 199 43.89 -10.54 20.70
C HIS A 199 42.35 -10.55 20.67
N GLY A 200 41.69 -11.35 21.51
CA GLY A 200 40.22 -11.36 21.59
C GLY A 200 39.60 -10.03 22.02
N HIS A 201 40.41 -9.09 22.51
CA HIS A 201 39.98 -7.73 22.85
C HIS A 201 39.43 -6.95 21.64
N HIS A 202 39.79 -7.30 20.40
CA HIS A 202 39.26 -6.61 19.21
C HIS A 202 37.74 -6.71 19.05
N TYR A 203 37.10 -7.79 19.50
CA TYR A 203 35.64 -7.87 19.55
C TYR A 203 35.06 -6.81 20.49
N LYS A 204 35.72 -6.59 21.63
CA LYS A 204 35.33 -5.56 22.58
C LYS A 204 35.60 -4.17 22.02
N ASP A 205 36.76 -3.94 21.42
CA ASP A 205 37.11 -2.65 20.82
C ASP A 205 36.09 -2.24 19.73
N ALA A 206 35.61 -3.20 18.95
CA ALA A 206 34.60 -2.95 17.92
C ALA A 206 33.27 -2.46 18.50
N VAL A 207 32.76 -3.10 19.56
CA VAL A 207 31.51 -2.66 20.21
C VAL A 207 31.69 -1.43 21.12
N ASP A 208 32.91 -1.13 21.56
CA ASP A 208 33.22 0.03 22.41
C ASP A 208 33.48 1.30 21.60
N LEU A 209 34.13 1.17 20.44
CA LEU A 209 34.69 2.31 19.68
C LEU A 209 34.04 2.50 18.31
N GLY A 210 33.48 1.45 17.73
CA GLY A 210 32.85 1.54 16.41
C GLY A 210 31.63 2.45 16.43
N ARG A 211 31.32 3.04 15.27
CA ARG A 211 30.14 3.93 15.10
C ARG A 211 30.07 5.02 16.18
N ASP A 212 31.18 5.70 16.41
CA ASP A 212 31.33 6.76 17.43
C ASP A 212 30.92 6.33 18.86
N GLY A 213 31.10 5.05 19.19
CA GLY A 213 30.77 4.47 20.50
C GLY A 213 29.37 3.85 20.60
N LEU A 214 28.57 3.89 19.52
CA LEU A 214 27.36 3.08 19.39
C LEU A 214 27.69 1.59 19.30
N GLY A 215 28.87 1.27 18.75
CA GLY A 215 29.44 -0.06 18.63
C GLY A 215 29.15 -0.70 17.27
N THR A 216 30.16 -1.30 16.65
CA THR A 216 30.00 -2.10 15.43
C THR A 216 29.19 -3.36 15.70
N LEU A 217 28.31 -3.72 14.76
CA LEU A 217 27.50 -4.93 14.80
C LEU A 217 28.30 -6.11 14.25
N LEU A 218 28.68 -7.05 15.12
CA LEU A 218 29.50 -8.22 14.76
C LEU A 218 28.61 -9.41 14.42
N ILE A 219 28.39 -9.71 13.14
CA ILE A 219 27.49 -10.79 12.69
C ILE A 219 28.31 -12.06 12.42
N GLN A 220 27.99 -13.16 13.10
CA GLN A 220 28.84 -14.35 13.17
C GLN A 220 28.06 -15.61 12.77
N ALA A 221 28.56 -16.37 11.80
CA ALA A 221 27.98 -17.64 11.41
C ALA A 221 28.11 -18.70 12.54
N ALA A 222 27.02 -19.39 12.89
CA ALA A 222 26.98 -20.37 13.99
C ALA A 222 27.81 -21.64 13.73
N GLY A 223 28.04 -22.02 12.48
CA GLY A 223 28.82 -23.19 12.08
C GLY A 223 28.00 -24.25 11.31
N ASN A 224 28.70 -25.14 10.62
CA ASN A 224 28.11 -26.11 9.68
C ASN A 224 28.36 -27.58 10.09
N ASN A 225 28.51 -27.87 11.39
CA ASN A 225 29.10 -29.13 11.86
C ASN A 225 28.12 -30.18 12.38
N ARG A 226 26.81 -29.87 12.45
CA ARG A 226 25.80 -30.73 13.08
C ARG A 226 25.84 -32.19 12.60
N GLY A 227 25.93 -32.43 11.30
CA GLY A 227 25.88 -33.78 10.70
C GLY A 227 27.17 -34.61 10.71
N ILE A 228 28.33 -34.01 10.99
CA ILE A 228 29.64 -34.70 10.94
C ILE A 228 30.18 -34.97 12.33
N ASN A 229 30.11 -33.96 13.20
CA ASN A 229 30.41 -34.04 14.62
C ASN A 229 29.60 -32.91 15.27
N PRO A 230 28.49 -33.17 15.96
CA PRO A 230 27.58 -32.14 16.44
C PRO A 230 28.31 -31.23 17.44
N LEU A 231 28.89 -30.16 16.89
CA LEU A 231 29.59 -29.12 17.62
C LEU A 231 28.59 -28.03 17.93
N ASP A 232 28.41 -27.80 19.23
CA ASP A 232 27.66 -26.68 19.75
C ASP A 232 28.42 -25.37 19.45
N ALA A 233 27.72 -24.34 18.98
CA ALA A 233 28.28 -23.03 18.65
C ALA A 233 28.94 -22.34 19.86
N ASN A 234 28.65 -22.77 21.09
CA ASN A 234 29.36 -22.33 22.30
C ASN A 234 30.77 -22.90 22.45
N LEU A 235 31.21 -23.82 21.58
CA LEU A 235 32.48 -24.53 21.72
C LEU A 235 33.66 -23.94 20.93
N SER A 236 33.46 -22.83 20.23
CA SER A 236 34.54 -22.08 19.58
C SER A 236 34.68 -20.69 20.16
N ASN A 237 35.91 -20.20 20.32
CA ASN A 237 36.14 -18.80 20.70
C ASN A 237 35.74 -17.81 19.60
N PHE A 238 35.49 -18.24 18.36
CA PHE A 238 34.98 -17.34 17.32
C PHE A 238 33.47 -17.12 17.47
N GLN A 239 32.71 -18.20 17.57
CA GLN A 239 31.24 -18.17 17.65
C GLN A 239 30.74 -17.73 19.03
N ASN A 240 31.45 -18.11 20.10
CA ASN A 240 31.02 -17.86 21.47
C ASN A 240 31.59 -16.54 22.02
N GLN A 241 31.36 -15.46 21.29
CA GLN A 241 31.66 -14.10 21.76
C GLN A 241 30.36 -13.45 22.20
N ARG A 242 30.32 -12.94 23.43
CA ARG A 242 29.11 -12.26 23.96
C ARG A 242 28.72 -11.04 23.12
N TYR A 243 29.67 -10.46 22.39
CA TYR A 243 29.50 -9.29 21.55
C TYR A 243 28.92 -9.62 20.16
N SER A 244 29.02 -10.87 19.71
CA SER A 244 28.57 -11.24 18.36
C SER A 244 27.09 -11.63 18.33
N ILE A 245 26.44 -11.30 17.22
CA ILE A 245 25.14 -11.82 16.82
C ILE A 245 25.41 -13.15 16.10
N THR A 246 25.23 -14.26 16.81
CA THR A 246 25.46 -15.59 16.24
C THR A 246 24.21 -16.07 15.52
N VAL A 247 24.37 -16.43 14.24
CA VAL A 247 23.27 -16.71 13.31
C VAL A 247 23.28 -18.17 12.85
N SER A 248 22.16 -18.87 13.07
CA SER A 248 21.93 -20.22 12.56
C SER A 248 21.18 -20.21 11.22
N ALA A 249 21.12 -21.37 10.55
CA ALA A 249 20.57 -21.51 9.20
C ALA A 249 19.22 -22.26 9.18
N VAL A 250 18.24 -21.67 8.49
CA VAL A 250 16.91 -22.23 8.21
C VAL A 250 16.76 -22.43 6.70
N ASP A 251 16.20 -23.56 6.30
CA ASP A 251 15.95 -23.84 4.89
C ASP A 251 14.62 -23.25 4.38
N SER A 252 14.35 -23.43 3.09
CA SER A 252 13.15 -22.89 2.43
C SER A 252 11.82 -23.48 2.91
N TRP A 253 11.82 -24.48 3.79
CA TRP A 253 10.62 -25.05 4.40
C TRP A 253 10.41 -24.59 5.85
N GLY A 254 11.28 -23.73 6.38
CA GLY A 254 11.17 -23.22 7.74
C GLY A 254 11.80 -24.16 8.76
N LEU A 255 12.60 -25.12 8.30
CA LEU A 255 13.25 -26.09 9.14
C LEU A 255 14.72 -25.73 9.32
N VAL A 256 15.28 -26.00 10.49
CA VAL A 256 16.72 -25.86 10.73
C VAL A 256 17.47 -26.72 9.72
N ALA A 257 18.47 -26.14 9.08
CA ALA A 257 19.29 -26.86 8.12
C ALA A 257 20.10 -27.97 8.81
N ASP A 258 20.20 -29.15 8.20
CA ASP A 258 20.83 -30.35 8.78
C ASP A 258 22.32 -30.17 9.17
N TYR A 259 22.99 -29.15 8.62
CA TYR A 259 24.36 -28.80 8.95
C TYR A 259 24.47 -27.74 10.05
N SER A 260 23.42 -26.94 10.29
CA SER A 260 23.49 -25.76 11.15
C SER A 260 23.84 -26.15 12.59
N SER A 261 24.92 -25.59 13.11
CA SER A 261 25.30 -25.77 14.51
C SER A 261 24.25 -25.14 15.43
N GLU A 262 23.90 -25.86 16.49
CA GLU A 262 23.01 -25.45 17.58
C GLU A 262 23.81 -24.82 18.73
N GLY A 263 23.19 -24.03 19.60
CA GLY A 263 23.86 -23.53 20.81
C GLY A 263 23.10 -22.42 21.53
N ALA A 264 23.32 -22.28 22.85
CA ALA A 264 22.66 -21.23 23.64
C ALA A 264 23.12 -19.80 23.28
N ASN A 265 24.25 -19.65 22.58
CA ASN A 265 24.74 -18.38 22.05
C ASN A 265 24.11 -17.97 20.71
N VAL A 266 23.34 -18.86 20.05
CA VAL A 266 22.56 -18.48 18.86
C VAL A 266 21.54 -17.43 19.28
N LEU A 267 21.54 -16.29 18.59
CA LEU A 267 20.60 -15.20 18.84
C LEU A 267 19.37 -15.36 17.96
N VAL A 268 19.57 -15.54 16.66
CA VAL A 268 18.49 -15.64 15.67
C VAL A 268 18.89 -16.60 14.54
N ALA A 269 17.91 -16.98 13.73
CA ALA A 269 18.09 -17.79 12.54
C ALA A 269 17.80 -16.97 11.28
N ALA A 270 18.42 -17.34 10.17
CA ALA A 270 18.16 -16.74 8.87
C ALA A 270 18.13 -17.79 7.75
N ALA A 271 17.53 -17.40 6.63
CA ALA A 271 17.40 -18.21 5.43
C ALA A 271 18.77 -18.67 4.88
N SER A 272 18.84 -19.95 4.51
CA SER A 272 20.00 -20.60 3.89
C SER A 272 19.58 -21.89 3.15
N SER A 273 20.54 -22.63 2.59
CA SER A 273 20.29 -23.87 1.85
C SER A 273 19.81 -25.04 2.74
N GLY A 274 18.91 -25.88 2.23
CA GLY A 274 18.55 -27.17 2.85
C GLY A 274 19.50 -28.33 2.47
N SER A 275 19.27 -29.54 3.01
CA SER A 275 20.29 -30.60 2.94
C SER A 275 20.37 -31.39 1.63
N TYR A 276 19.32 -31.48 0.79
CA TYR A 276 19.43 -32.24 -0.48
C TYR A 276 18.36 -31.97 -1.56
N TYR A 277 17.21 -31.36 -1.23
CA TYR A 277 16.05 -31.26 -2.15
C TYR A 277 15.41 -29.86 -2.25
N GLY A 278 16.02 -28.83 -1.65
CA GLY A 278 15.46 -27.48 -1.55
C GLY A 278 16.33 -26.46 -2.28
N PRO A 279 15.77 -25.29 -2.65
CA PRO A 279 16.56 -24.21 -3.21
C PRO A 279 17.67 -23.78 -2.25
N HIS A 280 18.84 -23.50 -2.83
CA HIS A 280 19.96 -22.88 -2.15
C HIS A 280 19.84 -21.35 -2.25
N ILE A 281 20.84 -20.63 -1.75
CA ILE A 281 20.88 -19.16 -1.81
C ILE A 281 21.44 -18.74 -3.17
N ALA A 282 20.61 -17.98 -3.90
CA ALA A 282 21.00 -17.33 -5.14
C ALA A 282 21.71 -16.01 -4.83
N THR A 283 22.90 -15.80 -5.40
CA THR A 283 23.76 -14.63 -5.16
C THR A 283 24.81 -14.49 -6.27
N THR A 284 25.61 -13.42 -6.23
CA THR A 284 26.76 -13.18 -7.11
C THR A 284 27.82 -14.26 -6.96
N ASP A 285 28.53 -14.56 -8.03
CA ASP A 285 29.67 -15.46 -8.08
C ASP A 285 30.88 -14.72 -8.65
N MET A 286 32.05 -15.36 -8.72
CA MET A 286 33.14 -14.77 -9.51
C MET A 286 32.76 -14.70 -10.99
N VAL A 287 33.10 -13.60 -11.66
CA VAL A 287 32.81 -13.40 -13.09
C VAL A 287 33.52 -14.48 -13.92
N GLY A 288 32.77 -15.13 -14.81
CA GLY A 288 33.27 -16.22 -15.64
C GLY A 288 33.48 -17.53 -14.87
N ASP A 289 34.59 -18.24 -15.14
CA ASP A 289 34.76 -19.65 -14.74
C ASP A 289 35.49 -19.86 -13.38
N GLY A 290 35.67 -18.77 -12.62
CA GLY A 290 36.48 -18.76 -11.39
C GLY A 290 35.72 -19.23 -10.13
N GLY A 291 34.39 -19.29 -10.21
CA GLY A 291 33.51 -19.38 -9.06
C GLY A 291 32.95 -20.76 -8.71
N TYR A 292 31.81 -20.73 -8.01
CA TYR A 292 31.00 -21.91 -7.71
C TYR A 292 30.36 -22.50 -8.97
N ASN A 293 29.85 -21.65 -9.85
CA ASN A 293 29.19 -21.99 -11.11
C ASN A 293 30.17 -21.91 -12.28
N LYS A 294 30.89 -23.00 -12.50
CA LYS A 294 31.94 -23.11 -13.53
C LYS A 294 31.71 -24.31 -14.44
N GLY A 295 32.26 -24.32 -15.64
CA GLY A 295 32.01 -25.30 -16.69
C GLY A 295 32.32 -26.75 -16.29
N ASP A 296 33.25 -26.98 -15.36
CA ASP A 296 33.56 -28.30 -14.79
C ASP A 296 32.75 -28.64 -13.52
N ASN A 297 32.02 -27.68 -12.97
CA ASN A 297 31.12 -27.82 -11.82
C ASN A 297 29.87 -26.92 -11.97
N PRO A 298 29.07 -27.05 -13.05
CA PRO A 298 27.99 -26.11 -13.35
C PRO A 298 26.87 -26.27 -12.34
N ASP A 299 26.18 -25.17 -12.03
CA ASP A 299 25.00 -25.17 -11.16
C ASP A 299 23.93 -26.18 -11.59
N TRP A 300 23.09 -26.62 -10.64
CA TRP A 300 22.01 -27.57 -10.98
C TRP A 300 20.89 -26.87 -11.76
N ASP A 301 20.78 -25.56 -11.56
CA ASP A 301 19.87 -24.65 -12.26
C ASP A 301 20.65 -23.36 -12.62
N PRO A 302 21.56 -23.44 -13.62
CA PRO A 302 22.48 -22.35 -13.93
C PRO A 302 21.75 -21.19 -14.59
N VAL A 303 22.05 -19.96 -14.16
CA VAL A 303 21.49 -18.70 -14.67
C VAL A 303 22.47 -17.99 -15.61
N SER A 304 23.67 -17.68 -15.13
CA SER A 304 24.86 -17.26 -15.88
C SER A 304 26.09 -17.66 -15.07
N SER A 305 27.28 -17.62 -15.66
CA SER A 305 28.54 -17.91 -14.96
C SER A 305 28.86 -16.95 -13.82
N ASP A 306 28.25 -15.76 -13.84
CA ASP A 306 28.57 -14.68 -12.89
C ASP A 306 27.69 -14.76 -11.63
N TYR A 307 26.76 -15.70 -11.57
CA TYR A 307 25.91 -15.92 -10.40
C TYR A 307 25.87 -17.41 -10.04
N THR A 308 25.67 -17.67 -8.76
CA THR A 308 25.46 -19.03 -8.25
C THR A 308 24.09 -19.14 -7.58
N THR A 309 23.52 -20.32 -7.69
CA THR A 309 22.27 -20.79 -7.09
C THR A 309 22.53 -21.95 -6.16
N ARG A 310 23.78 -22.13 -5.70
CA ARG A 310 24.21 -23.24 -4.84
C ARG A 310 24.85 -22.79 -3.52
N PHE A 311 24.95 -21.48 -3.28
CA PHE A 311 25.53 -20.97 -2.03
C PHE A 311 24.67 -21.36 -0.82
N GLY A 312 25.28 -21.50 0.35
CA GLY A 312 24.61 -22.08 1.51
C GLY A 312 25.46 -22.09 2.77
N GLY A 313 25.03 -22.86 3.78
CA GLY A 313 25.67 -22.87 5.09
C GLY A 313 25.18 -21.74 5.99
N THR A 314 25.58 -21.74 7.26
CA THR A 314 25.44 -20.55 8.13
C THR A 314 26.20 -19.33 7.57
N SER A 315 27.13 -19.56 6.65
CA SER A 315 27.83 -18.53 5.85
C SER A 315 26.93 -17.82 4.84
N ALA A 316 25.75 -18.35 4.52
CA ALA A 316 24.71 -17.61 3.79
C ALA A 316 23.68 -16.96 4.72
N ALA A 317 23.47 -17.54 5.91
CA ALA A 317 22.57 -16.96 6.92
C ALA A 317 23.14 -15.67 7.56
N ALA A 318 24.44 -15.64 7.87
CA ALA A 318 25.10 -14.45 8.42
C ALA A 318 24.98 -13.20 7.52
N PRO A 319 25.26 -13.23 6.20
CA PRO A 319 25.08 -12.06 5.35
C PRO A 319 23.62 -11.65 5.17
N VAL A 320 22.67 -12.59 5.26
CA VAL A 320 21.24 -12.23 5.32
C VAL A 320 20.96 -11.30 6.51
N ILE A 321 21.46 -11.65 7.70
CA ILE A 321 21.33 -10.80 8.89
C ILE A 321 22.14 -9.51 8.77
N SER A 322 23.30 -9.52 8.13
CA SER A 322 24.04 -8.28 7.85
C SER A 322 23.22 -7.32 6.97
N GLY A 323 22.54 -7.82 5.94
CA GLY A 323 21.63 -7.03 5.12
C GLY A 323 20.46 -6.47 5.93
N VAL A 324 19.74 -7.30 6.68
CA VAL A 324 18.63 -6.84 7.53
C VAL A 324 19.10 -5.82 8.57
N THR A 325 20.27 -6.02 9.16
CA THR A 325 20.86 -5.08 10.12
C THR A 325 21.18 -3.74 9.46
N ALA A 326 21.59 -3.72 8.19
CA ALA A 326 21.79 -2.47 7.47
C ALA A 326 20.47 -1.71 7.25
N LEU A 327 19.36 -2.41 6.96
CA LEU A 327 18.03 -1.80 6.88
C LEU A 327 17.61 -1.19 8.23
N ILE A 328 17.87 -1.90 9.33
CA ILE A 328 17.62 -1.40 10.71
C ILE A 328 18.42 -0.12 10.98
N LEU A 329 19.71 -0.08 10.61
CA LEU A 329 20.58 1.07 10.86
C LEU A 329 20.29 2.27 9.96
N GLU A 330 19.77 2.05 8.76
CA GLU A 330 19.28 3.14 7.91
C GLU A 330 18.01 3.76 8.52
N ALA A 331 17.10 2.93 9.01
CA ALA A 331 15.89 3.39 9.68
C ALA A 331 16.18 4.15 10.97
N ASN A 332 17.19 3.71 11.73
CA ASN A 332 17.63 4.41 12.93
C ASN A 332 19.16 4.29 13.12
N PRO A 333 19.94 5.31 12.71
CA PRO A 333 21.40 5.28 12.83
C PRO A 333 21.88 5.48 14.28
N GLU A 334 21.01 5.90 15.21
CA GLU A 334 21.39 6.18 16.60
C GLU A 334 21.37 4.93 17.50
N LEU A 335 20.96 3.77 16.96
CA LEU A 335 20.92 2.51 17.69
C LEU A 335 22.32 2.05 18.12
N GLY A 336 22.45 1.69 19.39
CA GLY A 336 23.62 1.02 19.92
C GLY A 336 23.61 -0.48 19.59
N TRP A 337 24.77 -1.13 19.71
CA TRP A 337 24.91 -2.55 19.35
C TRP A 337 24.01 -3.50 20.15
N ARG A 338 23.60 -3.12 21.37
CA ARG A 338 22.66 -3.90 22.20
C ARG A 338 21.21 -3.68 21.77
N ASP A 339 20.86 -2.49 21.27
CA ASP A 339 19.50 -2.21 20.77
C ASP A 339 19.18 -3.09 19.56
N VAL A 340 20.09 -3.15 18.58
CA VAL A 340 19.92 -4.00 17.38
C VAL A 340 19.76 -5.48 17.74
N ARG A 341 20.47 -5.97 18.76
CA ARG A 341 20.32 -7.35 19.25
C ARG A 341 18.93 -7.62 19.80
N ASP A 342 18.41 -6.69 20.60
CA ASP A 342 17.08 -6.81 21.18
C ASP A 342 16.01 -6.72 20.09
N ILE A 343 16.13 -5.77 19.15
CA ILE A 343 15.24 -5.63 18.00
C ILE A 343 15.17 -6.94 17.20
N LEU A 344 16.32 -7.52 16.84
CA LEU A 344 16.38 -8.80 16.11
C LEU A 344 15.74 -9.95 16.90
N ALA A 345 15.88 -9.97 18.23
CA ALA A 345 15.27 -10.98 19.08
C ALA A 345 13.74 -10.79 19.19
N PHE A 346 13.26 -9.56 19.30
CA PHE A 346 11.85 -9.24 19.55
C PHE A 346 11.00 -9.33 18.28
N SER A 347 11.61 -9.07 17.12
CA SER A 347 10.96 -9.18 15.82
C SER A 347 11.05 -10.58 15.20
N ALA A 348 11.79 -11.51 15.79
CA ALA A 348 11.93 -12.86 15.27
C ALA A 348 10.59 -13.61 15.30
N ARG A 349 10.32 -14.35 14.23
CA ARG A 349 9.11 -15.18 14.06
C ARG A 349 9.38 -16.62 14.47
N HIS A 350 8.36 -17.24 15.05
CA HIS A 350 8.37 -18.67 15.30
C HIS A 350 8.42 -19.44 13.97
N THR A 351 9.23 -20.50 13.92
CA THR A 351 9.29 -21.40 12.76
C THR A 351 9.61 -22.83 13.19
N GLY A 352 9.45 -23.79 12.28
CA GLY A 352 9.60 -25.21 12.58
C GLY A 352 8.45 -25.79 13.41
N ALA A 353 8.75 -26.72 14.32
CA ALA A 353 7.73 -27.37 15.15
C ALA A 353 6.90 -26.39 16.01
N ALA A 354 5.59 -26.59 16.10
CA ALA A 354 4.72 -25.79 16.95
C ALA A 354 5.00 -26.00 18.46
N PHE A 355 4.57 -25.05 19.30
CA PHE A 355 4.73 -25.16 20.75
C PHE A 355 4.06 -26.42 21.31
N GLY A 356 4.80 -27.17 22.12
CA GLY A 356 4.32 -28.40 22.74
C GLY A 356 4.23 -29.61 21.81
N GLU A 357 4.49 -29.46 20.51
CA GLU A 357 4.59 -30.59 19.58
C GLU A 357 5.95 -31.29 19.71
N THR A 358 6.01 -32.56 19.30
CA THR A 358 7.27 -33.32 19.28
C THR A 358 8.09 -32.87 18.07
N PRO A 359 9.31 -32.32 18.26
CA PRO A 359 10.14 -31.85 17.15
C PRO A 359 10.50 -32.97 16.18
N ALA A 360 10.73 -32.61 14.92
CA ALA A 360 11.31 -33.54 13.95
C ALA A 360 12.72 -33.99 14.42
N TRP A 361 13.22 -35.12 13.91
CA TRP A 361 14.51 -35.66 14.39
C TRP A 361 15.65 -34.64 14.21
N HIS A 362 15.62 -33.87 13.12
CA HIS A 362 16.65 -32.90 12.79
C HIS A 362 16.48 -31.59 13.56
N GLU A 363 15.34 -31.32 14.22
CA GLU A 363 15.20 -30.19 15.13
C GLU A 363 15.68 -30.56 16.53
N GLY A 364 15.29 -31.72 17.05
CA GLY A 364 15.82 -32.26 18.30
C GLY A 364 15.45 -31.51 19.60
N TYR A 365 15.01 -30.26 19.53
CA TYR A 365 14.57 -29.44 20.67
C TYR A 365 13.24 -28.74 20.37
N GLY A 366 12.33 -28.77 21.34
CA GLY A 366 11.06 -28.03 21.26
C GLY A 366 11.21 -26.59 21.72
N TRP A 367 10.34 -25.72 21.22
CA TRP A 367 10.28 -24.32 21.63
C TRP A 367 9.92 -24.17 23.11
N LYS A 368 10.56 -23.21 23.77
CA LYS A 368 10.24 -22.76 25.12
C LYS A 368 9.95 -21.26 25.09
N ILE A 369 9.27 -20.78 26.12
CA ILE A 369 9.04 -19.35 26.33
C ILE A 369 9.84 -18.95 27.58
N ASN A 370 10.62 -17.89 27.47
CA ASN A 370 11.33 -17.30 28.58
C ASN A 370 10.40 -16.37 29.39
N HIS A 371 10.83 -15.87 30.54
CA HIS A 371 9.99 -15.03 31.40
C HIS A 371 10.23 -13.53 31.17
N SER A 372 10.47 -13.11 29.92
CA SER A 372 10.57 -11.69 29.59
C SER A 372 9.29 -10.96 29.99
N SER A 373 9.44 -9.82 30.67
CA SER A 373 8.34 -9.13 31.33
C SER A 373 7.47 -8.30 30.38
N ASN A 374 8.06 -7.73 29.32
CA ASN A 374 7.42 -6.66 28.56
C ASN A 374 7.36 -6.90 27.04
N VAL A 375 7.62 -8.11 26.55
CA VAL A 375 7.57 -8.41 25.10
C VAL A 375 6.51 -9.48 24.81
N ASN A 376 5.61 -9.18 23.87
CA ASN A 376 4.51 -10.03 23.41
C ASN A 376 3.64 -10.61 24.54
N GLY A 377 3.62 -9.97 25.72
CA GLY A 377 2.79 -10.31 26.87
C GLY A 377 3.01 -11.69 27.53
N THR A 378 3.68 -12.63 26.87
CA THR A 378 3.94 -14.00 27.37
C THR A 378 5.41 -14.32 27.58
N GLY A 379 6.30 -13.40 27.20
CA GLY A 379 7.73 -13.62 27.11
C GLY A 379 8.17 -14.03 25.69
N LEU A 380 9.48 -14.21 25.50
CA LEU A 380 10.09 -14.51 24.21
C LEU A 380 10.23 -16.01 24.00
N HIS A 381 9.96 -16.47 22.80
CA HIS A 381 10.17 -17.86 22.43
C HIS A 381 11.64 -18.11 22.08
N TYR A 382 12.18 -19.26 22.49
CA TYR A 382 13.58 -19.60 22.25
C TYR A 382 13.77 -21.09 21.95
N ASN A 383 14.70 -21.37 21.04
CA ASN A 383 15.12 -22.71 20.66
C ASN A 383 16.63 -22.73 20.36
N GLN A 384 17.34 -23.77 20.78
CA GLN A 384 18.80 -23.88 20.59
C GLN A 384 19.23 -23.91 19.11
N ASN A 385 18.32 -24.29 18.20
CA ASN A 385 18.59 -24.28 16.77
C ASN A 385 18.32 -22.94 16.11
N TYR A 386 17.33 -22.21 16.60
CA TYR A 386 16.78 -21.03 15.93
C TYR A 386 17.08 -19.73 16.68
N GLY A 387 17.67 -19.82 17.88
CA GLY A 387 17.71 -18.69 18.81
C GLY A 387 16.28 -18.26 19.14
N PHE A 388 15.99 -16.98 18.97
CA PHE A 388 14.65 -16.42 19.11
C PHE A 388 13.73 -16.70 17.92
N GLY A 389 14.23 -17.13 16.76
CA GLY A 389 13.37 -17.36 15.59
C GLY A 389 13.99 -16.97 14.26
N LEU A 390 13.19 -17.11 13.20
CA LEU A 390 13.54 -16.61 11.87
C LEU A 390 13.29 -15.10 11.83
N VAL A 391 14.30 -14.32 11.49
CA VAL A 391 14.16 -12.85 11.48
C VAL A 391 13.08 -12.40 10.49
N ASP A 392 12.31 -11.40 10.92
CA ASP A 392 11.38 -10.62 10.10
C ASP A 392 11.96 -9.21 9.92
N ALA A 393 12.38 -8.89 8.69
CA ALA A 393 13.00 -7.61 8.39
C ALA A 393 12.02 -6.44 8.55
N LEU A 394 10.76 -6.63 8.14
CA LEU A 394 9.72 -5.61 8.32
C LEU A 394 9.51 -5.31 9.80
N ALA A 395 9.21 -6.32 10.61
CA ALA A 395 8.99 -6.11 12.04
C ALA A 395 10.23 -5.50 12.72
N ALA A 396 11.45 -5.91 12.32
CA ALA A 396 12.68 -5.34 12.88
C ALA A 396 12.83 -3.84 12.55
N VAL A 397 12.59 -3.46 11.30
CA VAL A 397 12.69 -2.06 10.84
C VAL A 397 11.60 -1.20 11.49
N ARG A 398 10.37 -1.70 11.60
CA ARG A 398 9.30 -0.98 12.30
C ARG A 398 9.58 -0.75 13.78
N LEU A 399 10.17 -1.74 14.47
CA LEU A 399 10.65 -1.50 15.83
C LEU A 399 11.77 -0.45 15.85
N ALA A 400 12.69 -0.46 14.88
CA ALA A 400 13.80 0.50 14.81
C ALA A 400 13.34 1.96 14.63
N GLU A 401 12.34 2.20 13.78
CA GLU A 401 11.75 3.54 13.53
C GLU A 401 11.21 4.17 14.81
N SER A 402 10.66 3.34 15.68
CA SER A 402 10.01 3.79 16.89
C SER A 402 10.97 3.79 18.09
N TRP A 403 12.06 3.01 18.04
CA TRP A 403 13.01 2.82 19.14
C TRP A 403 13.68 4.12 19.63
N THR A 404 13.58 4.38 20.93
CA THR A 404 14.13 5.61 21.56
C THR A 404 15.33 5.37 22.47
N ARG A 405 15.65 4.11 22.78
CA ARG A 405 16.76 3.77 23.67
C ARG A 405 18.07 3.72 22.89
N GLN A 406 19.17 4.03 23.58
CA GLN A 406 20.52 3.92 23.02
C GLN A 406 21.41 3.10 23.96
N ARG A 407 21.39 1.78 23.80
CA ARG A 407 22.14 0.80 24.61
C ARG A 407 23.48 0.48 23.95
N THR A 408 24.54 0.94 24.57
CA THR A 408 25.93 0.78 24.12
C THR A 408 26.76 0.05 25.17
N SER A 409 28.06 -0.08 24.94
CA SER A 409 29.00 -0.55 25.98
C SER A 409 29.14 0.45 27.15
N ALA A 410 28.85 1.75 26.92
CA ALA A 410 29.07 2.79 27.91
C ALA A 410 28.06 2.77 29.07
N ASN A 411 26.85 2.24 28.81
CA ASN A 411 25.76 2.13 29.79
C ASN A 411 25.39 0.68 30.13
N GLU A 412 26.19 -0.30 29.70
CA GLU A 412 26.07 -1.69 30.15
C GLU A 412 26.51 -1.83 31.61
N ILE A 413 25.72 -2.57 32.40
CA ILE A 413 26.09 -2.97 33.75
C ILE A 413 26.07 -4.50 33.87
N SER A 414 26.67 -5.01 34.95
CA SER A 414 26.65 -6.44 35.24
C SER A 414 26.52 -6.76 36.72
N ARG A 415 26.05 -7.98 36.99
CA ARG A 415 26.08 -8.65 38.29
C ARG A 415 26.66 -10.04 38.13
N SER A 416 27.39 -10.51 39.12
CA SER A 416 27.98 -11.84 39.08
C SER A 416 28.06 -12.47 40.45
N ASP A 417 28.08 -13.80 40.45
CA ASP A 417 28.41 -14.61 41.61
C ASP A 417 29.32 -15.76 41.18
N SER A 418 30.14 -16.25 42.11
CA SER A 418 31.18 -17.25 41.87
C SER A 418 31.13 -18.36 42.90
N PHE A 419 31.17 -19.58 42.41
CA PHE A 419 31.29 -20.77 43.25
C PHE A 419 32.67 -21.42 43.05
N THR A 420 33.35 -21.77 44.14
CA THR A 420 34.67 -22.41 44.12
C THR A 420 34.73 -23.53 45.14
N GLN A 421 34.56 -24.77 44.67
CA GLN A 421 34.69 -25.97 45.49
C GLN A 421 34.91 -27.21 44.62
N ASP A 422 35.90 -28.02 44.97
CA ASP A 422 36.09 -29.35 44.42
C ASP A 422 34.89 -30.24 44.76
N THR A 423 34.04 -30.50 43.76
CA THR A 423 32.80 -31.28 43.93
C THR A 423 32.76 -32.41 42.91
N ALA A 424 32.55 -33.64 43.38
CA ALA A 424 32.44 -34.80 42.50
C ALA A 424 31.17 -34.69 41.64
N ILE A 425 31.28 -34.98 40.35
CA ILE A 425 30.15 -35.05 39.44
C ILE A 425 29.54 -36.45 39.59
N PRO A 426 28.22 -36.59 39.85
CA PRO A 426 27.58 -37.89 39.94
C PRO A 426 27.76 -38.70 38.64
N GLU A 427 28.19 -39.96 38.78
CA GLU A 427 28.46 -40.87 37.65
C GLU A 427 27.56 -42.11 37.71
N GLY A 428 27.14 -42.61 36.54
CA GLY A 428 26.46 -43.89 36.40
C GLY A 428 25.93 -44.12 34.97
N PRO A 429 25.75 -45.38 34.53
CA PRO A 429 25.13 -45.66 33.25
C PRO A 429 23.67 -45.17 33.27
N TYR A 430 23.31 -44.28 32.34
CA TYR A 430 21.99 -43.63 32.31
C TYR A 430 21.68 -42.83 33.59
N ASN A 431 22.68 -42.16 34.15
CA ASN A 431 22.46 -41.31 35.32
C ASN A 431 21.45 -40.20 34.98
N THR A 432 20.56 -39.93 35.93
CA THR A 432 19.49 -38.93 35.84
C THR A 432 19.60 -37.87 36.93
N THR A 433 20.61 -37.97 37.80
CA THR A 433 20.82 -37.05 38.92
C THR A 433 21.98 -36.11 38.59
N PRO A 434 21.73 -34.82 38.35
CA PRO A 434 22.79 -33.85 38.08
C PRO A 434 23.51 -33.42 39.37
N LEU A 435 24.75 -32.93 39.21
CA LEU A 435 25.35 -32.01 40.18
C LEU A 435 24.63 -30.67 40.08
N VAL A 436 24.18 -30.13 41.21
CA VAL A 436 23.52 -28.80 41.28
C VAL A 436 24.44 -27.82 42.00
N ILE A 437 24.65 -26.66 41.38
CA ILE A 437 25.37 -25.52 41.94
C ILE A 437 24.45 -24.32 41.90
N GLU A 438 24.43 -23.54 42.97
CA GLU A 438 23.59 -22.35 43.10
C GLU A 438 24.45 -21.09 43.04
N PHE A 439 23.90 -20.05 42.42
CA PHE A 439 24.46 -18.69 42.38
C PHE A 439 23.37 -17.72 42.82
N ASP A 440 23.70 -16.74 43.65
CA ASP A 440 22.77 -15.71 44.08
C ASP A 440 23.12 -14.39 43.40
N ILE A 441 22.31 -13.98 42.41
CA ILE A 441 22.48 -12.71 41.71
C ILE A 441 21.71 -11.62 42.46
N GLU A 442 22.44 -10.60 42.92
CA GLU A 442 21.86 -9.42 43.56
C GLU A 442 21.05 -8.58 42.56
N ALA A 443 20.07 -7.83 43.07
CA ALA A 443 19.27 -6.92 42.29
C ALA A 443 20.10 -5.81 41.60
N GLY A 444 19.50 -5.19 40.60
CA GLY A 444 20.06 -4.02 39.95
C GLY A 444 20.64 -4.27 38.56
N VAL A 445 20.14 -5.25 37.80
CA VAL A 445 20.37 -5.42 36.37
C VAL A 445 19.17 -6.12 35.73
N THR A 446 18.74 -5.72 34.54
CA THR A 446 17.79 -6.48 33.69
C THR A 446 18.59 -7.37 32.74
N ALA A 447 18.25 -8.66 32.62
CA ALA A 447 19.06 -9.59 31.83
C ALA A 447 18.94 -9.34 30.32
N GLN A 448 20.08 -9.31 29.62
CA GLN A 448 20.16 -9.36 28.15
C GLN A 448 21.12 -10.44 27.68
N ILE A 449 22.29 -10.53 28.31
CA ILE A 449 23.30 -11.54 27.97
C ILE A 449 23.80 -12.18 29.25
N VAL A 450 23.84 -13.51 29.28
CA VAL A 450 24.36 -14.27 30.43
C VAL A 450 25.59 -15.04 30.00
N THR A 451 26.67 -14.92 30.77
CA THR A 451 27.86 -15.74 30.59
C THR A 451 28.13 -16.62 31.79
N LEU A 452 28.60 -17.83 31.52
CA LEU A 452 28.97 -18.82 32.54
C LEU A 452 30.40 -19.27 32.30
N SER A 453 31.34 -18.80 33.10
CA SER A 453 32.75 -19.21 33.03
C SER A 453 32.99 -20.39 33.96
N MET A 454 33.40 -21.55 33.45
CA MET A 454 33.55 -22.78 34.24
C MET A 454 34.92 -23.45 34.09
N ASN A 455 35.32 -24.15 35.14
CA ASN A 455 36.49 -25.02 35.20
C ASN A 455 36.10 -26.34 35.89
N MET A 456 36.49 -27.45 35.28
CA MET A 456 36.21 -28.80 35.80
C MET A 456 37.25 -29.80 35.30
N ILE A 457 37.30 -30.99 35.89
CA ILE A 457 38.06 -32.13 35.39
C ILE A 457 37.03 -33.13 34.87
N HIS A 458 37.06 -33.45 33.58
CA HIS A 458 36.24 -34.50 32.99
C HIS A 458 36.96 -35.17 31.82
N LYS A 459 36.94 -36.50 31.73
CA LYS A 459 37.65 -37.26 30.69
C LYS A 459 36.92 -37.29 29.34
N MET A 460 35.60 -37.09 29.37
CA MET A 460 34.71 -37.21 28.20
C MET A 460 33.70 -36.08 28.22
N SER A 461 34.01 -34.95 27.56
CA SER A 461 33.07 -33.82 27.48
C SER A 461 31.79 -34.18 26.73
N ASN A 462 31.87 -35.16 25.82
CA ASN A 462 30.73 -35.71 25.10
C ASN A 462 29.79 -36.58 25.95
N GLU A 463 29.97 -36.67 27.26
CA GLU A 463 29.02 -37.33 28.17
C GLU A 463 28.30 -36.32 29.08
N LEU A 464 28.66 -35.03 28.97
CA LEU A 464 28.11 -33.99 29.83
C LEU A 464 26.96 -33.26 29.15
N GLN A 465 25.94 -32.97 29.95
CA GLN A 465 24.90 -32.00 29.66
C GLN A 465 24.96 -30.92 30.74
N VAL A 466 24.98 -29.65 30.34
CA VAL A 466 25.02 -28.50 31.24
C VAL A 466 23.80 -27.63 30.98
N LYS A 467 23.00 -27.42 32.03
CA LYS A 467 21.81 -26.57 31.99
C LYS A 467 21.95 -25.46 33.03
N LEU A 468 21.53 -24.26 32.66
CA LEU A 468 21.37 -23.13 33.56
C LEU A 468 19.89 -22.79 33.70
N ILE A 469 19.43 -22.60 34.93
CA ILE A 469 18.04 -22.29 35.27
C ILE A 469 18.00 -20.96 36.01
N SER A 470 17.23 -20.00 35.51
CA SER A 470 17.06 -18.69 36.14
C SER A 470 16.07 -18.75 37.32
N PRO A 471 16.03 -17.73 38.19
CA PRO A 471 15.08 -17.65 39.32
C PRO A 471 13.62 -17.71 38.89
N SER A 472 13.31 -17.22 37.68
CA SER A 472 11.97 -17.27 37.08
C SER A 472 11.57 -18.69 36.62
N GLY A 473 12.54 -19.59 36.47
CA GLY A 473 12.36 -20.97 36.01
C GLY A 473 12.76 -21.21 34.55
N THR A 474 13.20 -20.19 33.82
CA THR A 474 13.69 -20.36 32.44
C THR A 474 14.89 -21.28 32.41
N GLU A 475 14.86 -22.28 31.52
CA GLU A 475 15.95 -23.22 31.33
C GLU A 475 16.72 -22.95 30.03
N SER A 476 18.02 -22.72 30.12
CA SER A 476 18.92 -22.69 28.97
C SER A 476 19.85 -23.90 28.98
N LEU A 477 19.85 -24.67 27.88
CA LEU A 477 20.81 -25.74 27.66
C LEU A 477 22.12 -25.14 27.16
N ILE A 478 23.06 -24.91 28.09
CA ILE A 478 24.33 -24.23 27.82
C ILE A 478 25.24 -25.07 26.93
N PHE A 479 25.19 -26.39 27.11
CA PHE A 479 26.05 -27.35 26.43
C PHE A 479 25.44 -28.75 26.44
N ASP A 480 25.37 -29.40 25.27
CA ASP A 480 24.97 -30.81 25.11
C ASP A 480 25.76 -31.46 23.96
N HIS A 481 26.96 -31.96 24.24
CA HIS A 481 27.82 -32.49 23.18
C HIS A 481 27.47 -33.96 22.84
N LYS A 482 26.71 -34.17 21.77
CA LYS A 482 26.19 -35.49 21.33
C LYS A 482 27.14 -36.31 20.44
N GLY A 483 28.35 -35.83 20.16
CA GLY A 483 29.28 -36.41 19.18
C GLY A 483 30.04 -37.69 19.61
N PHE A 484 30.70 -38.34 18.64
CA PHE A 484 31.47 -39.58 18.83
C PHE A 484 32.92 -39.30 19.26
N GLY A 485 33.32 -39.84 20.41
CA GLY A 485 34.73 -40.13 20.76
C GLY A 485 35.25 -39.47 22.04
N PRO A 486 36.27 -40.07 22.71
CA PRO A 486 37.02 -39.39 23.78
C PRO A 486 37.63 -38.10 23.22
N SER A 487 37.90 -37.09 24.06
CA SER A 487 38.54 -35.82 23.65
C SER A 487 39.56 -36.08 22.53
N ILE A 488 39.23 -35.78 21.27
CA ILE A 488 39.97 -36.36 20.13
C ILE A 488 41.40 -35.83 19.99
N TYR A 489 41.85 -34.96 20.91
CA TYR A 489 43.25 -34.62 21.11
C TYR A 489 43.66 -34.63 22.59
N GLY A 490 43.71 -35.84 23.16
CA GLY A 490 44.68 -36.22 24.18
C GLY A 490 44.79 -35.37 25.44
N THR A 491 43.96 -35.65 26.45
CA THR A 491 44.52 -35.88 27.78
C THR A 491 43.87 -37.12 28.38
N GLY A 492 44.69 -38.09 28.78
CA GLY A 492 44.26 -39.15 29.69
C GLY A 492 43.98 -38.52 31.06
N GLY A 493 42.82 -37.88 31.20
CA GLY A 493 42.34 -37.12 32.34
C GLY A 493 43.22 -35.95 32.75
N THR A 494 42.82 -34.70 32.51
CA THR A 494 43.31 -33.52 33.27
C THR A 494 42.53 -32.27 32.85
N ALA A 495 41.83 -31.62 33.79
CA ALA A 495 41.33 -30.24 33.81
C ALA A 495 40.99 -29.52 32.48
N TRP A 496 39.72 -29.15 32.32
CA TRP A 496 39.28 -28.08 31.43
C TRP A 496 39.97 -26.78 31.85
N ALA A 497 40.54 -26.06 30.90
CA ALA A 497 40.87 -24.66 31.17
C ALA A 497 39.55 -23.89 31.38
N PRO A 498 39.57 -22.75 32.10
CA PRO A 498 38.41 -21.89 32.20
C PRO A 498 37.82 -21.61 30.81
N TRP A 499 36.55 -21.92 30.62
CA TRP A 499 35.80 -21.68 29.39
C TRP A 499 34.55 -20.90 29.72
N THR A 500 34.28 -19.85 28.95
CA THR A 500 33.11 -18.99 29.13
C THR A 500 32.07 -19.34 28.10
N PHE A 501 30.89 -19.80 28.52
CA PHE A 501 29.73 -20.04 27.68
C PHE A 501 28.84 -18.79 27.65
N THR A 502 28.11 -18.58 26.56
CA THR A 502 27.12 -17.49 26.43
C THR A 502 25.72 -18.05 26.25
N SER A 503 24.73 -17.39 26.84
CA SER A 503 23.31 -17.66 26.64
C SER A 503 22.53 -16.38 26.41
N ASN A 504 21.71 -16.38 25.36
CA ASN A 504 20.77 -15.29 25.06
C ASN A 504 19.36 -15.54 25.58
N ASN A 505 19.03 -16.74 26.08
CA ASN A 505 17.65 -17.13 26.40
C ASN A 505 16.98 -16.29 27.51
N PHE A 506 17.75 -15.52 28.28
CA PHE A 506 17.25 -14.81 29.46
C PHE A 506 16.95 -13.32 29.20
N VAL A 507 16.95 -12.88 27.93
CA VAL A 507 16.65 -11.47 27.59
C VAL A 507 15.30 -11.05 28.15
N GLY A 508 15.29 -9.91 28.85
CA GLY A 508 14.08 -9.26 29.41
C GLY A 508 13.61 -9.79 30.78
N GLU A 509 14.31 -10.78 31.35
CA GLU A 509 14.00 -11.30 32.68
C GLU A 509 14.57 -10.43 33.81
N ASP A 510 13.91 -10.42 34.97
CA ASP A 510 14.54 -10.03 36.24
C ASP A 510 15.46 -11.19 36.70
N PRO A 511 16.79 -11.00 36.70
CA PRO A 511 17.73 -12.05 37.06
C PRO A 511 17.93 -12.18 38.57
N THR A 512 17.25 -11.39 39.40
CA THR A 512 17.47 -11.34 40.84
C THR A 512 17.08 -12.67 41.52
N GLY A 513 17.98 -13.21 42.34
CA GLY A 513 17.73 -14.40 43.15
C GLY A 513 18.61 -15.58 42.78
N THR A 514 18.16 -16.77 43.17
CA THR A 514 18.95 -18.01 43.10
C THR A 514 18.84 -18.65 41.72
N TRP A 515 19.97 -18.68 41.00
CA TRP A 515 20.17 -19.43 39.77
C TRP A 515 20.66 -20.84 40.08
N ARG A 516 20.29 -21.82 39.26
CA ARG A 516 20.72 -23.21 39.40
C ARG A 516 21.45 -23.69 38.15
N LEU A 517 22.69 -24.11 38.33
CA LEU A 517 23.50 -24.81 37.33
C LEU A 517 23.40 -26.32 37.57
N GLU A 518 22.93 -27.05 36.56
CA GLU A 518 22.83 -28.51 36.58
C GLU A 518 23.87 -29.11 35.61
N ILE A 519 24.72 -29.99 36.12
CA ILE A 519 25.73 -30.73 35.34
C ILE A 519 25.42 -32.21 35.44
N LEU A 520 25.00 -32.82 34.33
CA LEU A 520 24.65 -34.23 34.23
C LEU A 520 25.70 -34.98 33.39
N ASP A 521 26.26 -36.06 33.93
CA ASP A 521 26.98 -37.08 33.14
C ASP A 521 25.96 -38.17 32.77
N ASP A 522 25.45 -38.16 31.54
CA ASP A 522 24.21 -38.88 31.15
C ASP A 522 24.46 -40.24 30.47
N ARG A 523 25.68 -40.45 29.96
CA ARG A 523 26.00 -41.57 29.06
C ARG A 523 26.86 -42.65 29.71
N GLY A 524 27.67 -42.32 30.71
CA GLY A 524 28.30 -43.26 31.64
C GLY A 524 28.96 -44.49 31.00
N PHE A 525 29.50 -44.38 29.78
CA PHE A 525 30.08 -45.53 29.08
C PHE A 525 31.40 -45.97 29.74
N TRP A 526 32.07 -45.05 30.46
CA TRP A 526 33.32 -45.28 31.21
C TRP A 526 33.38 -44.43 32.49
N PRO A 527 34.14 -44.83 33.54
CA PRO A 527 34.34 -43.98 34.73
C PRO A 527 35.16 -42.72 34.41
N THR A 528 34.52 -41.56 34.49
CA THR A 528 35.09 -40.26 34.12
C THR A 528 35.92 -39.65 35.26
N ASN A 529 35.62 -39.99 36.51
CA ASN A 529 36.10 -39.34 37.74
C ASN A 529 35.95 -37.82 37.68
N GLY A 530 34.75 -37.37 37.31
CA GLY A 530 34.43 -35.97 37.09
C GLY A 530 34.54 -35.14 38.37
N VAL A 531 35.24 -34.00 38.31
CA VAL A 531 35.34 -33.06 39.44
C VAL A 531 35.10 -31.64 38.96
N PHE A 532 33.98 -31.04 39.36
CA PHE A 532 33.74 -29.62 39.23
C PHE A 532 34.71 -28.81 40.11
N LYS A 533 35.19 -27.66 39.64
CA LYS A 533 36.16 -26.81 40.36
C LYS A 533 35.61 -25.43 40.69
N THR A 534 35.37 -24.63 39.66
CA THR A 534 34.95 -23.23 39.81
C THR A 534 33.98 -22.85 38.72
N ALA A 535 33.05 -21.96 39.04
CA ALA A 535 32.25 -21.28 38.04
C ALA A 535 31.96 -19.84 38.45
N THR A 536 31.79 -18.96 37.47
CA THR A 536 31.31 -17.59 37.65
C THR A 536 30.19 -17.34 36.68
N LEU A 537 29.01 -17.03 37.21
CA LEU A 537 27.85 -16.60 36.44
C LEU A 537 27.88 -15.08 36.39
N THR A 538 27.77 -14.50 35.20
CA THR A 538 27.66 -13.04 35.01
C THR A 538 26.46 -12.71 34.15
N VAL A 539 25.62 -11.82 34.64
CA VAL A 539 24.47 -11.26 33.92
C VAL A 539 24.82 -9.84 33.50
N TYR A 540 24.66 -9.55 32.21
CA TYR A 540 24.86 -8.23 31.61
C TYR A 540 23.53 -7.67 31.12
N GLY A 541 23.35 -6.36 31.28
CA GLY A 541 22.23 -5.63 30.70
C GLY A 541 22.11 -4.22 31.27
N ASP A 542 20.87 -3.73 31.38
CA ASP A 542 20.59 -2.35 31.79
C ASP A 542 20.47 -2.18 33.29
N ALA A 543 20.76 -0.96 33.76
CA ALA A 543 20.30 -0.51 35.05
C ALA A 543 18.76 -0.52 35.07
N PRO A 544 18.12 -1.04 36.14
CA PRO A 544 16.67 -0.98 36.23
C PRO A 544 16.21 0.48 36.19
N THR A 545 15.19 0.71 35.38
CA THR A 545 14.45 1.96 35.31
C THR A 545 13.00 1.68 35.72
N ASN A 546 12.30 2.74 36.11
CA ASN A 546 10.86 2.70 36.27
C ASN A 546 10.16 2.80 34.90
N ASP A 547 10.86 3.25 33.86
CA ASP A 547 10.34 3.41 32.49
C ASP A 547 10.26 2.05 31.78
N SER A 548 9.05 1.53 31.63
CA SER A 548 8.73 0.29 30.95
C SER A 548 8.42 0.52 29.47
N GLU A 549 8.77 -0.46 28.64
CA GLU A 549 8.43 -0.45 27.21
C GLU A 549 7.81 -1.80 26.89
N TYR A 550 6.51 -1.79 26.59
CA TYR A 550 5.71 -2.96 26.25
C TYR A 550 5.65 -3.12 24.73
N ILE A 551 6.34 -4.13 24.21
CA ILE A 551 6.54 -4.30 22.77
C ILE A 551 5.66 -5.43 22.26
N TYR A 552 4.92 -5.14 21.20
CA TYR A 552 4.06 -6.09 20.49
C TYR A 552 4.46 -6.16 19.02
N THR A 553 4.51 -7.39 18.52
CA THR A 553 4.75 -7.68 17.10
C THR A 553 3.61 -8.55 16.56
N ASN A 554 3.58 -8.75 15.23
CA ASN A 554 2.64 -9.70 14.61
C ASN A 554 2.70 -11.12 15.22
N GLU A 555 3.84 -11.53 15.79
CA GLU A 555 3.98 -12.81 16.49
C GLU A 555 3.02 -12.94 17.69
N PHE A 556 2.64 -11.82 18.32
CA PHE A 556 1.68 -11.82 19.42
C PHE A 556 0.37 -12.54 19.02
N GLY A 557 -0.17 -12.24 17.84
CA GLY A 557 -1.40 -12.88 17.33
C GLY A 557 -1.24 -14.34 16.93
N VAL A 558 -0.02 -14.80 16.64
CA VAL A 558 0.29 -16.21 16.32
C VAL A 558 0.34 -17.06 17.60
N LEU A 559 0.71 -16.46 18.73
CA LEU A 559 0.68 -17.08 20.06
C LEU A 559 -0.76 -17.20 20.62
N ALA A 560 -1.77 -16.67 19.92
CA ALA A 560 -3.20 -16.68 20.28
C ALA A 560 -3.77 -18.10 20.32
N GLY A 561 -3.87 -18.66 21.51
CA GLY A 561 -4.25 -20.05 21.75
C GLY A 561 -3.65 -20.59 23.04
N MET A 562 -2.62 -19.92 23.54
CA MET A 562 -2.18 -20.02 24.92
C MET A 562 -3.00 -19.01 25.75
N ASP A 563 -3.89 -19.52 26.59
CA ASP A 563 -4.98 -18.80 27.30
C ASP A 563 -4.44 -17.76 28.31
N TYR A 564 -3.94 -16.61 27.84
CA TYR A 564 -3.34 -15.55 28.66
C TYR A 564 -3.96 -14.18 28.35
N GLY A 565 -5.09 -13.86 28.96
CA GLY A 565 -5.53 -12.47 29.03
C GLY A 565 -4.41 -11.63 29.65
N PHE A 566 -3.84 -10.70 28.89
CA PHE A 566 -2.66 -9.96 29.32
C PHE A 566 -3.07 -8.73 30.13
N THR A 567 -2.33 -8.43 31.20
CA THR A 567 -2.57 -7.28 32.07
C THR A 567 -1.28 -6.50 32.30
N ILE A 568 -1.25 -5.24 31.86
CA ILE A 568 -0.18 -4.29 32.13
C ILE A 568 -0.40 -3.70 33.53
N ILE A 569 0.62 -3.84 34.37
CA ILE A 569 0.66 -3.25 35.71
C ILE A 569 1.91 -2.41 35.80
N ASP A 570 1.75 -1.09 35.90
CA ASP A 570 2.82 -0.16 36.22
C ASP A 570 2.29 0.88 37.22
N THR A 571 3.17 1.59 37.93
CA THR A 571 2.77 2.67 38.86
C THR A 571 3.69 3.90 38.85
N ALA A 572 4.77 3.89 38.08
CA ALA A 572 5.72 5.01 38.01
C ALA A 572 6.65 4.84 36.81
N GLY A 573 7.00 5.94 36.15
CA GLY A 573 7.91 5.91 35.00
C GLY A 573 7.36 6.82 33.91
N ILE A 574 8.02 6.82 32.76
CA ILE A 574 7.43 7.19 31.48
C ILE A 574 7.38 5.91 30.65
N ASP A 575 6.18 5.40 30.45
CA ASP A 575 5.96 4.08 29.89
C ASP A 575 5.46 4.14 28.45
N THR A 576 5.92 3.19 27.64
CA THR A 576 5.57 3.10 26.22
C THR A 576 4.82 1.81 25.92
N LEU A 577 3.69 1.92 25.21
CA LEU A 577 3.01 0.83 24.53
C LEU A 577 3.36 0.85 23.04
N ASN A 578 4.24 -0.05 22.61
CA ASN A 578 4.77 -0.07 21.25
C ASN A 578 4.15 -1.20 20.43
N ALA A 579 3.31 -0.85 19.45
CA ALA A 579 2.74 -1.75 18.45
C ALA A 579 3.29 -1.53 17.03
N ALA A 580 4.43 -0.85 16.88
CA ALA A 580 5.00 -0.50 15.57
C ALA A 580 5.19 -1.68 14.62
N ALA A 581 5.52 -2.85 15.16
CA ALA A 581 5.69 -4.08 14.37
C ALA A 581 4.42 -4.91 14.21
N VAL A 582 3.25 -4.28 14.31
CA VAL A 582 1.95 -4.89 14.07
C VAL A 582 1.38 -4.34 12.76
N THR A 583 0.95 -5.20 11.85
CA THR A 583 0.46 -4.77 10.53
C THR A 583 -1.06 -4.68 10.45
N ALA A 584 -1.77 -5.19 11.46
CA ALA A 584 -3.21 -5.10 11.57
C ALA A 584 -3.60 -3.90 12.42
N ALA A 585 -4.77 -3.30 12.14
CA ALA A 585 -5.34 -2.24 12.95
C ALA A 585 -5.42 -2.62 14.44
N ALA A 586 -4.90 -1.75 15.29
CA ALA A 586 -4.87 -1.83 16.74
C ALA A 586 -5.79 -0.78 17.37
N VAL A 587 -6.30 -1.08 18.56
CA VAL A 587 -7.00 -0.14 19.41
C VAL A 587 -6.19 0.03 20.69
N LEU A 588 -5.65 1.22 20.92
CA LEU A 588 -4.75 1.55 22.01
C LEU A 588 -5.46 2.50 22.99
N ASP A 589 -6.19 1.93 23.95
CA ASP A 589 -6.93 2.69 24.97
C ASP A 589 -6.13 2.86 26.26
N LEU A 590 -5.45 4.00 26.41
CA LEU A 590 -4.59 4.33 27.55
C LEU A 590 -5.37 4.75 28.81
N ARG A 591 -6.70 4.85 28.74
CA ARG A 591 -7.55 5.22 29.89
C ARG A 591 -7.81 4.03 30.82
N GLY A 592 -7.61 2.81 30.34
CA GLY A 592 -7.86 1.57 31.07
C GLY A 592 -9.35 1.29 31.34
N ILE A 593 -10.27 1.93 30.60
CA ILE A 593 -11.71 1.71 30.73
C ILE A 593 -12.22 0.56 29.83
N ALA A 594 -11.50 0.29 28.74
CA ALA A 594 -11.67 -0.85 27.87
C ALA A 594 -10.30 -1.50 27.62
N PRO A 595 -10.24 -2.81 27.31
CA PRO A 595 -8.99 -3.42 26.87
C PRO A 595 -8.54 -2.82 25.54
N ALA A 596 -7.23 -2.58 25.41
CA ALA A 596 -6.61 -2.40 24.12
C ALA A 596 -6.75 -3.69 23.29
N VAL A 597 -6.78 -3.57 21.96
CA VAL A 597 -6.84 -4.70 21.02
C VAL A 597 -5.65 -4.59 20.10
N ILE A 598 -4.68 -5.51 20.22
CA ILE A 598 -3.46 -5.51 19.42
C ILE A 598 -3.38 -6.83 18.67
N ASN A 599 -3.30 -6.76 17.34
CA ASN A 599 -3.36 -7.93 16.45
C ASN A 599 -4.51 -8.90 16.80
N GLY A 600 -5.70 -8.35 17.05
CA GLY A 600 -6.91 -9.09 17.42
C GLY A 600 -6.98 -9.60 18.87
N MET A 601 -5.97 -9.35 19.70
CA MET A 601 -5.92 -9.82 21.09
C MET A 601 -6.11 -8.71 22.12
N ALA A 602 -6.82 -9.03 23.21
CA ALA A 602 -7.10 -8.08 24.28
C ALA A 602 -5.91 -7.91 25.24
N VAL A 603 -5.49 -6.65 25.45
CA VAL A 603 -4.49 -6.21 26.40
C VAL A 603 -5.16 -5.30 27.43
N THR A 604 -5.18 -5.71 28.69
CA THR A 604 -5.82 -4.95 29.77
C THR A 604 -4.80 -4.04 30.44
N ILE A 605 -5.08 -2.74 30.55
CA ILE A 605 -4.31 -1.83 31.41
C ILE A 605 -4.95 -1.84 32.80
N ALA A 606 -4.20 -2.27 33.82
CA ALA A 606 -4.74 -2.38 35.17
C ALA A 606 -5.08 -1.02 35.79
N PRO A 607 -6.08 -0.95 36.69
CA PRO A 607 -6.37 0.28 37.40
C PRO A 607 -5.17 0.80 38.18
N GLY A 608 -4.81 2.06 37.97
CA GLY A 608 -3.64 2.69 38.60
C GLY A 608 -2.36 2.64 37.78
N THR A 609 -2.37 1.93 36.64
CA THR A 609 -1.35 2.02 35.60
C THR A 609 -1.51 3.30 34.81
N LEU A 610 -0.39 3.98 34.54
CA LEU A 610 -0.30 5.13 33.65
C LEU A 610 0.59 4.74 32.48
N ILE A 611 0.17 5.05 31.26
CA ILE A 611 0.97 4.90 30.04
C ILE A 611 0.96 6.27 29.37
N GLU A 612 2.14 6.83 29.15
CA GLU A 612 2.33 8.15 28.55
C GLU A 612 2.49 8.05 27.04
N HIS A 613 3.21 7.04 26.54
CA HIS A 613 3.51 6.91 25.12
C HIS A 613 2.82 5.70 24.48
N ALA A 614 2.34 5.87 23.25
CA ALA A 614 1.84 4.76 22.45
C ALA A 614 2.16 4.93 20.97
N TRP A 615 2.59 3.84 20.33
CA TRP A 615 2.96 3.82 18.92
C TRP A 615 2.12 2.77 18.20
N GLY A 616 1.48 3.21 17.11
CA GLY A 616 0.69 2.41 16.18
C GLY A 616 1.59 1.64 15.21
N GLY A 617 0.97 0.86 14.34
CA GLY A 617 1.58 -0.06 13.39
C GLY A 617 1.45 0.36 11.93
N ASP A 618 1.19 -0.60 11.04
CA ASP A 618 0.93 -0.35 9.61
C ASP A 618 -0.58 -0.29 9.27
N GLY A 619 -1.47 -0.51 10.24
CA GLY A 619 -2.93 -0.52 10.06
C GLY A 619 -3.56 0.79 10.52
N GLY A 620 -4.81 1.05 10.11
CA GLY A 620 -5.57 2.20 10.62
C GLY A 620 -5.96 2.01 12.10
N ASP A 621 -5.16 2.55 12.98
CA ASP A 621 -5.19 2.37 14.42
C ASP A 621 -6.10 3.39 15.12
N VAL A 622 -6.58 3.02 16.30
CA VAL A 622 -7.42 3.91 17.12
C VAL A 622 -6.78 4.13 18.47
N PHE A 623 -6.49 5.39 18.79
CA PHE A 623 -5.92 5.79 20.07
C PHE A 623 -6.94 6.51 20.94
N HIS A 624 -6.91 6.16 22.22
CA HIS A 624 -7.55 6.96 23.26
C HIS A 624 -6.55 7.26 24.36
N GLY A 625 -6.00 8.48 24.34
CA GLY A 625 -5.18 9.02 25.41
C GLY A 625 -5.97 9.26 26.69
N ASN A 626 -5.24 9.58 27.75
CA ASN A 626 -5.74 9.67 29.12
C ASN A 626 -5.69 11.11 29.64
N GLY A 627 -5.28 11.31 30.90
CA GLY A 627 -5.21 12.63 31.54
C GLY A 627 -3.78 13.13 31.76
N ALA A 628 -2.79 12.39 31.26
CA ALA A 628 -1.38 12.74 31.31
C ALA A 628 -0.95 13.40 30.00
N ALA A 629 0.26 13.98 29.98
CA ALA A 629 0.89 14.46 28.75
C ALA A 629 1.26 13.25 27.88
N ASN A 630 0.39 12.89 26.94
CA ASN A 630 0.54 11.73 26.10
C ASN A 630 1.38 12.01 24.85
N ARG A 631 2.16 11.03 24.42
CA ARG A 631 2.79 11.03 23.10
C ARG A 631 2.26 9.87 22.26
N LEU A 632 1.39 10.18 21.31
CA LEU A 632 0.71 9.20 20.48
C LEU A 632 1.18 9.36 19.03
N ASN A 633 1.59 8.27 18.40
CA ASN A 633 2.05 8.27 17.01
C ASN A 633 1.38 7.12 16.27
N GLY A 634 0.53 7.43 15.29
CA GLY A 634 -0.16 6.45 14.46
C GLY A 634 0.78 5.68 13.52
N MET A 635 1.90 6.31 13.15
CA MET A 635 2.93 5.78 12.25
C MET A 635 2.44 5.66 10.80
N ARG A 636 1.67 4.63 10.45
CA ARG A 636 1.18 4.37 9.09
C ARG A 636 -0.24 3.86 9.17
N GLY A 637 -1.01 4.12 8.12
CA GLY A 637 -2.43 3.79 8.08
C GLY A 637 -3.27 5.04 8.28
N SER A 638 -4.58 4.92 8.07
CA SER A 638 -5.52 5.99 8.38
C SER A 638 -5.98 5.85 9.82
N ASP A 639 -5.38 6.63 10.71
CA ASP A 639 -5.48 6.51 12.15
C ASP A 639 -6.56 7.43 12.73
N THR A 640 -7.07 7.08 13.91
CA THR A 640 -7.98 7.90 14.70
C THR A 640 -7.39 8.15 16.07
N ILE A 641 -6.97 9.39 16.34
CA ILE A 641 -6.23 9.76 17.54
C ILE A 641 -7.04 10.74 18.38
N HIS A 642 -7.38 10.32 19.60
CA HIS A 642 -7.95 11.20 20.62
C HIS A 642 -6.93 11.39 21.75
N GLY A 643 -6.38 12.60 21.94
CA GLY A 643 -5.39 12.89 22.99
C GLY A 643 -5.98 12.87 24.39
N GLY A 644 -7.12 13.53 24.58
CA GLY A 644 -7.88 13.48 25.82
C GLY A 644 -7.67 14.74 26.65
N ALA A 645 -7.04 14.62 27.82
CA ALA A 645 -6.66 15.79 28.60
C ALA A 645 -5.17 15.70 28.92
N GLY A 646 -4.48 16.83 28.99
CA GLY A 646 -3.03 16.82 29.14
C GLY A 646 -2.40 17.75 28.10
N ASP A 647 -1.11 18.02 28.23
CA ASP A 647 -0.38 18.71 27.16
C ASP A 647 0.19 17.61 26.25
N ASP A 648 -0.54 17.26 25.19
CA ASP A 648 -0.28 16.06 24.39
C ASP A 648 0.59 16.35 23.16
N THR A 649 1.26 15.32 22.64
CA THR A 649 1.96 15.34 21.35
C THR A 649 1.42 14.22 20.48
N LEU A 650 0.63 14.58 19.48
CA LEU A 650 -0.10 13.65 18.62
C LEU A 650 0.42 13.76 17.18
N SER A 651 0.71 12.62 16.56
CA SER A 651 1.08 12.51 15.15
C SER A 651 0.23 11.43 14.51
N GLY A 652 -0.50 11.77 13.44
CA GLY A 652 -1.19 10.81 12.59
C GLY A 652 -0.19 9.87 11.91
N GLY A 653 0.69 10.42 11.09
CA GLY A 653 1.76 9.65 10.45
C GLY A 653 1.57 9.67 8.94
N ALA A 654 1.45 8.52 8.31
CA ALA A 654 1.19 8.40 6.88
C ALA A 654 -0.17 7.75 6.64
N GLY A 655 -1.04 8.37 5.85
CA GLY A 655 -2.43 7.97 5.65
C GLY A 655 -3.36 9.13 5.92
N ASP A 656 -4.65 8.97 5.63
CA ASP A 656 -5.64 10.01 5.92
C ASP A 656 -6.12 9.87 7.36
N ASP A 657 -5.66 10.75 8.26
CA ASP A 657 -5.82 10.62 9.71
C ASP A 657 -6.94 11.48 10.29
N TYR A 658 -7.51 11.06 11.42
CA TYR A 658 -8.42 11.84 12.24
C TYR A 658 -7.76 12.16 13.58
N VAL A 659 -7.58 13.44 13.89
CA VAL A 659 -6.95 13.91 15.13
C VAL A 659 -7.90 14.83 15.91
N HIS A 660 -8.03 14.51 17.20
CA HIS A 660 -8.74 15.33 18.19
C HIS A 660 -7.87 15.48 19.45
N GLY A 661 -7.19 16.63 19.58
CA GLY A 661 -6.27 16.93 20.69
C GLY A 661 -6.92 16.75 22.06
N GLY A 662 -8.04 17.44 22.27
CA GLY A 662 -8.74 17.40 23.55
C GLY A 662 -8.47 18.68 24.35
N ALA A 663 -8.16 18.59 25.63
CA ALA A 663 -7.94 19.75 26.49
C ALA A 663 -6.50 19.83 27.00
N GLY A 664 -5.89 21.00 26.92
CA GLY A 664 -4.50 21.23 27.30
C GLY A 664 -3.73 21.85 26.13
N ASN A 665 -2.42 22.04 26.27
CA ASN A 665 -1.61 22.68 25.24
C ASN A 665 -0.98 21.60 24.37
N ASP A 666 -1.57 21.34 23.21
CA ASP A 666 -1.22 20.17 22.42
C ASP A 666 -0.29 20.51 21.24
N GLU A 667 0.56 19.57 20.84
CA GLU A 667 1.26 19.58 19.55
C GLU A 667 0.64 18.51 18.65
N LEU A 668 -0.04 18.94 17.59
CA LEU A 668 -0.86 18.09 16.72
C LEU A 668 -0.29 18.13 15.30
N SER A 669 -0.05 16.96 14.74
CA SER A 669 0.36 16.77 13.34
C SER A 669 -0.55 15.74 12.68
N GLY A 670 -1.09 16.05 11.50
CA GLY A 670 -1.71 15.06 10.61
C GLY A 670 -0.62 14.17 10.04
N GLY A 671 0.18 14.71 9.13
CA GLY A 671 1.35 14.02 8.60
C GLY A 671 1.32 14.02 7.09
N ASP A 672 1.56 12.85 6.48
CA ASP A 672 1.44 12.64 5.04
C ASP A 672 0.03 12.07 4.73
N GLY A 673 -0.82 12.81 4.03
CA GLY A 673 -2.17 12.35 3.71
C GLY A 673 -3.15 13.52 3.55
N ILE A 674 -4.44 13.23 3.63
CA ILE A 674 -5.49 14.24 3.82
C ILE A 674 -6.02 14.10 5.25
N ASP A 675 -5.55 14.98 6.14
CA ASP A 675 -5.75 14.81 7.57
C ASP A 675 -6.83 15.72 8.13
N ARG A 676 -7.64 15.19 9.05
CA ARG A 676 -8.73 15.89 9.72
C ARG A 676 -8.37 16.26 11.15
N LEU A 677 -8.39 17.56 11.43
CA LEU A 677 -8.41 18.11 12.78
C LEU A 677 -9.85 18.43 13.20
N SER A 678 -10.29 17.92 14.35
CA SER A 678 -11.67 18.09 14.82
C SER A 678 -11.78 18.74 16.20
N TYR A 679 -12.67 19.73 16.31
CA TYR A 679 -13.09 20.41 17.54
C TYR A 679 -14.60 20.23 17.82
N GLU A 680 -15.27 19.26 17.20
CA GLU A 680 -16.74 19.06 17.29
C GLU A 680 -17.24 18.93 18.75
N GLY A 681 -16.41 18.41 19.65
CA GLY A 681 -16.72 18.25 21.07
C GLY A 681 -16.45 19.47 21.96
N ALA A 682 -15.95 20.58 21.41
CA ALA A 682 -15.61 21.77 22.19
C ALA A 682 -16.85 22.40 22.83
N THR A 683 -16.73 22.85 24.08
CA THR A 683 -17.86 23.39 24.86
C THR A 683 -18.06 24.90 24.71
N THR A 684 -17.21 25.55 23.92
CA THR A 684 -17.21 26.97 23.54
C THR A 684 -16.65 27.09 22.13
N GLY A 685 -16.87 28.24 21.48
CA GLY A 685 -16.29 28.49 20.17
C GLY A 685 -14.77 28.46 20.17
N VAL A 686 -14.19 28.00 19.06
CA VAL A 686 -12.75 27.81 18.86
C VAL A 686 -12.16 28.84 17.91
N THR A 687 -10.85 29.09 18.01
CA THR A 687 -10.12 29.96 17.09
C THR A 687 -8.91 29.23 16.53
N VAL A 688 -8.99 28.79 15.28
CA VAL A 688 -7.99 27.91 14.66
C VAL A 688 -7.51 28.51 13.35
N ASP A 689 -6.20 28.57 13.16
CA ASP A 689 -5.54 29.05 11.95
C ASP A 689 -4.47 28.04 11.52
N LEU A 690 -4.75 27.30 10.45
CA LEU A 690 -3.86 26.26 9.92
C LEU A 690 -2.62 26.82 9.23
N SER A 691 -2.59 28.11 8.91
CA SER A 691 -1.42 28.78 8.34
C SER A 691 -0.33 29.05 9.39
N LEU A 692 -0.66 28.99 10.69
CA LEU A 692 0.27 29.20 11.79
C LEU A 692 0.96 27.91 12.21
N THR A 693 2.28 27.96 12.29
CA THR A 693 3.13 26.86 12.81
C THR A 693 3.58 27.07 14.26
N THR A 694 3.11 28.14 14.89
CA THR A 694 3.37 28.48 16.29
C THR A 694 2.14 28.20 17.15
N GLY A 695 2.33 28.01 18.46
CA GLY A 695 1.23 27.83 19.39
C GLY A 695 0.17 28.94 19.30
N GLN A 696 -1.11 28.56 19.26
CA GLN A 696 -2.28 29.42 19.12
C GLN A 696 -3.35 29.06 20.15
N GLU A 697 -4.06 30.06 20.67
CA GLU A 697 -5.11 29.85 21.68
C GLU A 697 -6.39 29.38 20.98
N THR A 698 -6.58 28.06 20.89
CA THR A 698 -7.66 27.44 20.12
C THR A 698 -9.01 27.47 20.82
N GLY A 699 -9.02 27.75 22.13
CA GLY A 699 -10.19 27.52 22.99
C GLY A 699 -10.19 26.13 23.63
N ALA A 700 -9.34 25.23 23.16
CA ALA A 700 -9.02 23.94 23.78
C ALA A 700 -7.70 23.97 24.58
N GLY A 701 -6.83 24.92 24.23
CA GLY A 701 -5.61 25.31 24.94
C GLY A 701 -4.70 26.12 24.03
N LEU A 702 -3.40 26.15 24.33
CA LEU A 702 -2.37 26.73 23.45
C LEU A 702 -1.82 25.62 22.53
N ASP A 703 -2.49 25.36 21.41
CA ASP A 703 -2.17 24.24 20.53
C ASP A 703 -1.24 24.66 19.39
N LYS A 704 -0.44 23.72 18.90
CA LYS A 704 0.46 23.87 17.76
C LYS A 704 0.07 22.85 16.70
N LEU A 705 -0.21 23.31 15.48
CA LEU A 705 -0.86 22.50 14.45
C LEU A 705 0.03 22.38 13.21
N PHE A 706 0.02 21.21 12.56
CA PHE A 706 0.80 20.91 11.36
C PHE A 706 0.10 19.91 10.45
N GLY A 707 0.17 20.15 9.13
CA GLY A 707 -0.24 19.18 8.11
C GLY A 707 -1.68 18.72 8.28
N PHE A 708 -2.63 19.66 8.24
CA PHE A 708 -4.05 19.35 8.25
C PHE A 708 -4.72 20.03 7.07
N GLU A 709 -5.50 19.27 6.32
CA GLU A 709 -6.22 19.72 5.13
C GLU A 709 -7.71 19.87 5.46
N VAL A 710 -8.22 19.09 6.41
CA VAL A 710 -9.62 19.10 6.83
C VAL A 710 -9.76 19.66 8.25
N LEU A 711 -10.56 20.70 8.42
CA LEU A 711 -10.81 21.33 9.71
C LEU A 711 -12.29 21.28 10.04
N GLN A 712 -12.60 20.78 11.23
CA GLN A 712 -13.95 20.77 11.77
C GLN A 712 -14.02 21.61 13.05
N GLY A 713 -14.88 22.63 13.02
CA GLY A 713 -15.22 23.48 14.15
C GLY A 713 -16.13 22.80 15.17
N SER A 714 -16.69 23.61 16.04
CA SER A 714 -17.57 23.24 17.15
C SER A 714 -19.05 23.53 16.85
N GLY A 715 -19.92 23.37 17.85
CA GLY A 715 -21.32 23.81 17.76
C GLY A 715 -21.56 25.24 18.24
N HIS A 716 -20.53 26.09 18.21
CA HIS A 716 -20.52 27.45 18.75
C HIS A 716 -19.83 28.42 17.80
N ASP A 717 -19.96 29.74 18.05
CA ASP A 717 -19.35 30.80 17.24
C ASP A 717 -17.82 30.64 17.12
N ASP A 718 -17.36 30.11 15.99
CA ASP A 718 -15.97 29.77 15.72
C ASP A 718 -15.27 30.82 14.83
N ARG A 719 -13.95 30.84 14.89
CA ARG A 719 -13.10 31.54 13.92
C ARG A 719 -12.08 30.54 13.33
N LEU A 720 -12.27 30.17 12.08
CA LEU A 720 -11.48 29.13 11.41
C LEU A 720 -10.75 29.75 10.21
N THR A 721 -9.46 29.46 10.07
CA THR A 721 -8.63 29.90 8.95
C THR A 721 -7.87 28.71 8.39
N GLY A 722 -7.97 28.48 7.08
CA GLY A 722 -7.20 27.46 6.37
C GLY A 722 -5.75 27.87 6.15
N SER A 723 -5.08 27.15 5.26
CA SER A 723 -3.66 27.27 4.98
C SER A 723 -3.43 27.83 3.56
N ALA A 724 -2.33 27.45 2.92
CA ALA A 724 -2.11 27.73 1.51
C ALA A 724 -2.36 26.49 0.61
N ALA A 725 -2.79 25.39 1.22
CA ALA A 725 -3.21 24.17 0.55
C ALA A 725 -4.74 24.18 0.39
N SER A 726 -5.27 23.34 -0.51
CA SER A 726 -6.71 23.12 -0.61
C SER A 726 -7.27 22.53 0.69
N ASN A 727 -8.10 23.30 1.38
CA ASN A 727 -8.67 22.96 2.66
C ASN A 727 -10.17 22.63 2.56
N VAL A 728 -10.63 21.70 3.39
CA VAL A 728 -12.07 21.45 3.61
C VAL A 728 -12.41 21.88 5.03
N ILE A 729 -13.17 22.96 5.18
CA ILE A 729 -13.50 23.54 6.49
C ILE A 729 -15.00 23.45 6.73
N SER A 730 -15.38 22.78 7.81
CA SER A 730 -16.77 22.70 8.30
C SER A 730 -16.87 23.38 9.65
N ALA A 731 -17.55 24.53 9.72
CA ALA A 731 -17.63 25.31 10.96
C ALA A 731 -18.63 24.71 11.95
N GLY A 732 -19.80 24.26 11.48
CA GLY A 732 -20.74 23.50 12.29
C GLY A 732 -22.01 24.28 12.56
N GLY A 733 -22.23 24.73 13.79
CA GLY A 733 -23.34 25.64 14.07
C GLY A 733 -22.87 26.77 14.96
N GLY A 734 -23.50 27.93 14.89
CA GLY A 734 -22.96 29.13 15.55
C GLY A 734 -23.08 30.34 14.64
N HIS A 735 -22.40 31.42 14.97
CA HIS A 735 -22.15 32.51 14.03
C HIS A 735 -20.66 32.53 13.73
N ASP A 736 -20.28 31.85 12.66
CA ASP A 736 -18.90 31.48 12.42
C ASP A 736 -18.19 32.50 11.53
N THR A 737 -16.86 32.56 11.62
CA THR A 737 -16.02 33.31 10.69
C THR A 737 -14.99 32.36 10.10
N VAL A 738 -15.11 32.06 8.80
CA VAL A 738 -14.26 31.13 8.08
C VAL A 738 -13.51 31.86 6.96
N GLU A 739 -12.20 31.69 6.92
CA GLU A 739 -11.30 32.19 5.87
C GLU A 739 -10.59 30.97 5.25
N GLY A 740 -10.80 30.67 3.97
CA GLY A 740 -10.19 29.51 3.30
C GLY A 740 -8.67 29.68 3.17
N GLY A 741 -8.24 30.76 2.51
CA GLY A 741 -6.82 31.12 2.42
C GLY A 741 -6.36 31.21 0.98
N ASP A 742 -5.19 30.64 0.68
CA ASP A 742 -4.80 30.36 -0.70
C ASP A 742 -5.11 28.89 -0.98
N GLY A 743 -5.38 28.52 -2.23
CA GLY A 743 -5.71 27.14 -2.60
C GLY A 743 -7.16 27.03 -3.04
N ASN A 744 -7.59 25.85 -3.50
CA ASN A 744 -8.98 25.63 -3.87
C ASN A 744 -9.70 25.03 -2.66
N ASP A 745 -10.43 25.84 -1.91
CA ASP A 745 -11.00 25.46 -0.63
C ASP A 745 -12.48 25.05 -0.76
N THR A 746 -12.97 24.24 0.18
CA THR A 746 -14.39 23.94 0.33
C THR A 746 -14.85 24.34 1.72
N LEU A 747 -15.74 25.32 1.81
CA LEU A 747 -16.24 25.86 3.07
C LEU A 747 -17.71 25.49 3.29
N VAL A 748 -18.00 24.96 4.48
CA VAL A 748 -19.34 24.66 4.99
C VAL A 748 -19.53 25.46 6.27
N GLY A 749 -20.29 26.57 6.22
CA GLY A 749 -20.63 27.37 7.40
C GLY A 749 -21.54 26.60 8.36
N GLY A 750 -22.60 26.01 7.81
CA GLY A 750 -23.55 25.22 8.58
C GLY A 750 -24.69 26.07 9.14
N ALA A 751 -25.16 25.78 10.35
CA ALA A 751 -26.33 26.47 10.89
C ALA A 751 -25.92 27.75 11.60
N GLY A 752 -26.21 28.90 10.98
CA GLY A 752 -25.65 30.12 11.51
C GLY A 752 -26.02 31.36 10.73
N GLY A 753 -25.36 32.45 11.08
CA GLY A 753 -25.30 33.62 10.22
C GLY A 753 -23.83 33.96 10.13
N ASP A 754 -23.19 33.39 9.13
CA ASP A 754 -21.74 33.17 9.10
C ASP A 754 -21.03 34.22 8.26
N ARG A 755 -19.70 34.28 8.38
CA ARG A 755 -18.83 35.12 7.58
C ARG A 755 -17.86 34.20 6.86
N LEU A 756 -18.08 33.94 5.59
CA LEU A 756 -17.36 32.94 4.82
C LEU A 756 -16.57 33.65 3.71
N ASN A 757 -15.28 33.39 3.63
CA ASN A 757 -14.40 33.94 2.60
C ASN A 757 -13.55 32.81 2.03
N GLY A 758 -13.70 32.47 0.75
CA GLY A 758 -12.88 31.42 0.10
C GLY A 758 -11.42 31.84 0.04
N GLY A 759 -11.17 33.03 -0.50
CA GLY A 759 -9.84 33.65 -0.51
C GLY A 759 -9.28 33.70 -1.91
N ALA A 760 -8.14 33.05 -2.15
CA ALA A 760 -7.48 33.02 -3.44
C ALA A 760 -7.41 31.59 -3.98
N GLY A 761 -8.07 31.34 -5.09
CA GLY A 761 -8.12 30.02 -5.72
C GLY A 761 -9.41 29.91 -6.51
N VAL A 762 -9.88 28.67 -6.69
CA VAL A 762 -11.25 28.38 -7.10
C VAL A 762 -11.92 27.72 -5.90
N ASP A 763 -12.76 28.47 -5.21
CA ASP A 763 -13.28 28.14 -3.90
C ASP A 763 -14.76 27.75 -3.96
N ARG A 764 -15.12 26.72 -3.19
CA ARG A 764 -16.46 26.15 -3.11
C ARG A 764 -17.15 26.48 -1.80
N LEU A 765 -18.31 27.12 -1.91
CA LEU A 765 -19.27 27.27 -0.83
C LEU A 765 -20.30 26.14 -0.90
N SER A 766 -20.42 25.35 0.17
CA SER A 766 -21.33 24.20 0.19
C SER A 766 -22.43 24.32 1.24
N TYR A 767 -23.68 24.23 0.79
CA TYR A 767 -24.88 24.11 1.60
C TYR A 767 -25.54 22.73 1.49
N ALA A 768 -24.78 21.70 1.09
CA ALA A 768 -25.28 20.35 0.83
C ALA A 768 -26.08 19.73 2.01
N ASP A 769 -25.74 20.09 3.25
CA ASP A 769 -26.45 19.61 4.46
C ASP A 769 -27.76 20.37 4.75
N SER A 770 -28.08 21.42 3.98
CA SER A 770 -29.31 22.19 4.16
C SER A 770 -30.52 21.42 3.61
N VAL A 771 -31.50 21.21 4.48
CA VAL A 771 -32.79 20.59 4.10
C VAL A 771 -33.84 21.61 3.62
N ALA A 772 -33.57 22.89 3.82
CA ALA A 772 -34.43 23.97 3.34
C ALA A 772 -33.70 24.72 2.22
N GLY A 773 -34.47 25.20 1.25
CA GLY A 773 -33.94 25.97 0.13
C GLY A 773 -33.12 27.17 0.60
N VAL A 774 -31.97 27.36 -0.03
CA VAL A 774 -31.03 28.46 0.15
C VAL A 774 -31.07 29.38 -1.07
N ARG A 775 -30.86 30.67 -0.83
CA ARG A 775 -30.58 31.64 -1.88
C ARG A 775 -29.17 32.15 -1.69
N VAL A 776 -28.33 32.04 -2.71
CA VAL A 776 -26.93 32.46 -2.74
C VAL A 776 -26.66 33.18 -4.05
N LEU A 777 -26.16 34.41 -4.00
CA LEU A 777 -25.79 35.18 -5.20
C LEU A 777 -24.38 35.75 -5.03
N LEU A 778 -23.46 35.38 -5.90
CA LEU A 778 -22.05 35.82 -5.88
C LEU A 778 -21.89 37.26 -6.37
N THR A 779 -22.75 37.72 -7.29
CA THR A 779 -22.79 39.15 -7.66
C THR A 779 -23.16 40.06 -6.48
N ALA A 780 -22.28 41.03 -6.19
CA ALA A 780 -22.55 42.06 -5.19
C ALA A 780 -23.82 42.86 -5.54
N ASN A 781 -24.91 42.63 -4.80
CA ASN A 781 -26.16 43.38 -4.89
C ASN A 781 -26.04 44.78 -4.28
N VAL A 782 -25.15 45.62 -4.84
CA VAL A 782 -24.87 47.00 -4.39
C VAL A 782 -26.11 47.91 -4.55
N VAL A 783 -27.20 47.45 -5.20
CA VAL A 783 -28.32 48.31 -5.59
C VAL A 783 -29.59 48.13 -4.75
N THR A 784 -29.84 47.00 -4.07
CA THR A 784 -31.16 46.76 -3.42
C THR A 784 -31.16 46.61 -1.90
N GLY A 785 -30.01 46.44 -1.24
CA GLY A 785 -29.95 46.30 0.23
C GLY A 785 -30.67 45.04 0.77
N LEU A 786 -30.85 44.03 -0.08
CA LEU A 786 -31.30 42.69 0.31
C LEU A 786 -30.09 41.81 0.64
N PRO A 787 -30.19 40.87 1.60
CA PRO A 787 -29.09 39.95 1.94
C PRO A 787 -28.79 39.03 0.75
N LEU A 788 -27.49 38.80 0.49
CA LEU A 788 -26.99 37.92 -0.59
C LEU A 788 -27.23 36.43 -0.32
N SER A 789 -27.33 36.08 0.97
CA SER A 789 -27.54 34.73 1.47
C SER A 789 -28.79 34.68 2.37
N LEU A 790 -29.77 33.82 2.05
CA LEU A 790 -31.05 33.69 2.78
C LEU A 790 -31.59 32.25 2.76
N GLY A 791 -32.34 31.87 3.80
CA GLY A 791 -32.99 30.56 3.88
C GLY A 791 -32.03 29.44 4.27
N GLY A 792 -32.57 28.37 4.86
CA GLY A 792 -31.78 27.21 5.30
C GLY A 792 -30.55 27.58 6.12
N HIS A 793 -29.42 26.94 5.77
CA HIS A 793 -28.10 27.24 6.33
C HIS A 793 -27.50 28.57 5.84
N ALA A 794 -27.96 29.12 4.71
CA ALA A 794 -27.50 30.41 4.18
C ALA A 794 -28.06 31.64 4.96
N GLN A 795 -28.83 31.43 6.02
CA GLN A 795 -29.64 32.46 6.64
C GLN A 795 -28.83 33.48 7.45
N GLY A 796 -28.45 34.58 6.80
CA GLY A 796 -27.73 35.68 7.44
C GLY A 796 -26.23 35.64 7.19
N ASP A 797 -25.78 34.75 6.31
CA ASP A 797 -24.39 34.65 5.90
C ASP A 797 -23.92 35.89 5.13
N VAL A 798 -22.64 36.14 5.25
CA VAL A 798 -21.88 37.12 4.49
C VAL A 798 -20.76 36.37 3.79
N ILE A 799 -20.84 36.31 2.46
CA ILE A 799 -19.95 35.51 1.61
C ILE A 799 -19.05 36.41 0.75
N ASP A 800 -17.84 35.97 0.44
CA ASP A 800 -16.85 36.66 -0.41
C ASP A 800 -15.87 35.65 -1.04
N GLY A 801 -15.40 35.91 -2.26
CA GLY A 801 -14.38 35.08 -2.93
C GLY A 801 -14.77 33.62 -3.10
N PHE A 802 -15.88 33.34 -3.81
CA PHE A 802 -16.27 31.99 -4.20
C PHE A 802 -16.63 31.99 -5.68
N GLU A 803 -16.30 30.90 -6.36
CA GLU A 803 -16.63 30.64 -7.76
C GLU A 803 -17.58 29.43 -7.87
N ASP A 804 -17.51 28.51 -6.90
CA ASP A 804 -18.31 27.29 -6.86
C ASP A 804 -19.36 27.37 -5.73
N VAL A 805 -20.61 27.00 -6.02
CA VAL A 805 -21.69 26.96 -5.03
C VAL A 805 -22.49 25.66 -5.12
N THR A 806 -22.74 25.03 -3.98
CA THR A 806 -23.63 23.86 -3.86
C THR A 806 -24.83 24.19 -3.02
N GLY A 807 -26.02 23.94 -3.56
CA GLY A 807 -27.28 23.90 -2.84
C GLY A 807 -27.42 22.65 -1.98
N GLY A 808 -28.62 22.44 -1.45
CA GLY A 808 -28.98 21.35 -0.57
C GLY A 808 -30.06 20.44 -1.19
N SER A 809 -31.03 20.06 -0.35
CA SER A 809 -32.16 19.20 -0.75
C SER A 809 -33.50 19.93 -0.81
N GLY A 810 -33.48 21.25 -0.77
CA GLY A 810 -34.66 22.10 -0.91
C GLY A 810 -34.53 22.98 -2.14
N ASN A 811 -35.61 23.69 -2.48
CA ASN A 811 -35.64 24.55 -3.66
C ASN A 811 -34.68 25.74 -3.55
N ASP A 812 -33.56 25.66 -4.23
CA ASP A 812 -32.44 26.58 -4.12
C ASP A 812 -32.50 27.69 -5.19
N THR A 813 -31.83 28.81 -4.92
CA THR A 813 -31.58 29.84 -5.92
C THR A 813 -30.12 30.25 -5.86
N LEU A 814 -29.34 29.81 -6.84
CA LEU A 814 -27.89 30.03 -6.92
C LEU A 814 -27.59 30.96 -8.09
N GLY A 815 -26.70 31.92 -7.90
CA GLY A 815 -26.29 32.84 -8.96
C GLY A 815 -24.80 33.13 -8.92
N GLY A 816 -24.16 33.04 -10.08
CA GLY A 816 -22.76 33.32 -10.35
C GLY A 816 -22.40 34.80 -10.33
N ASP A 817 -21.22 35.12 -10.88
CA ASP A 817 -20.70 36.46 -11.08
C ASP A 817 -20.26 36.75 -12.53
N ASN A 818 -19.09 37.33 -12.79
CA ASN A 818 -18.63 37.56 -14.18
C ASN A 818 -17.43 36.67 -14.54
N GLY A 819 -17.04 35.73 -13.67
CA GLY A 819 -16.05 34.72 -13.95
C GLY A 819 -16.69 33.34 -14.06
N ASP A 820 -15.91 32.38 -14.54
CA ASP A 820 -16.34 30.99 -14.70
C ASP A 820 -16.76 30.40 -13.34
N ASN A 821 -18.00 29.93 -13.23
CA ASN A 821 -18.59 29.44 -11.99
C ASN A 821 -19.10 28.00 -12.12
N ARG A 822 -19.05 27.25 -11.01
CA ARG A 822 -19.74 25.95 -10.91
C ARG A 822 -20.90 26.01 -9.93
N LEU A 823 -22.12 25.84 -10.42
CA LEU A 823 -23.33 25.86 -9.60
C LEU A 823 -23.99 24.48 -9.60
N THR A 824 -24.32 23.95 -8.43
CA THR A 824 -25.03 22.67 -8.29
C THR A 824 -26.24 22.85 -7.39
N GLY A 825 -27.47 22.66 -7.91
CA GLY A 825 -28.73 22.79 -7.17
C GLY A 825 -28.89 21.70 -6.12
N GLY A 826 -28.81 20.44 -6.55
CA GLY A 826 -28.84 19.28 -5.67
C GLY A 826 -30.17 18.54 -5.81
N GLY A 827 -31.05 18.66 -4.82
CA GLY A 827 -32.43 18.19 -4.98
C GLY A 827 -33.40 19.28 -4.62
N GLY A 828 -34.51 19.42 -5.32
CA GLY A 828 -35.38 20.56 -5.11
C GLY A 828 -36.14 20.92 -6.37
N HIS A 829 -36.34 22.21 -6.57
CA HIS A 829 -36.80 22.81 -7.81
C HIS A 829 -36.03 24.11 -7.85
N ASP A 830 -34.88 24.06 -8.50
CA ASP A 830 -33.77 24.95 -8.25
C ASP A 830 -33.69 25.99 -9.37
N ALA A 831 -33.15 27.17 -9.03
CA ALA A 831 -32.96 28.25 -9.99
C ALA A 831 -31.47 28.63 -10.01
N LEU A 832 -30.79 28.31 -11.10
CA LEU A 832 -29.35 28.53 -11.30
C LEU A 832 -29.13 29.58 -12.40
N LEU A 833 -28.24 30.54 -12.17
CA LEU A 833 -27.90 31.60 -13.12
C LEU A 833 -26.38 31.79 -13.15
N GLY A 834 -25.73 31.50 -14.28
CA GLY A 834 -24.28 31.66 -14.48
C GLY A 834 -23.84 33.13 -14.56
N GLU A 835 -24.62 33.94 -15.28
CA GLU A 835 -24.37 35.36 -15.62
C GLU A 835 -23.34 35.54 -16.74
N ALA A 836 -22.05 35.66 -16.45
CA ALA A 836 -21.02 35.76 -17.50
C ALA A 836 -19.77 34.99 -17.09
N GLY A 837 -19.08 34.39 -18.06
CA GLY A 837 -18.05 33.39 -17.79
C GLY A 837 -18.40 32.10 -18.53
N ASP A 838 -17.47 31.16 -18.63
CA ASP A 838 -17.76 29.81 -19.13
C ASP A 838 -18.20 28.95 -17.92
N ASP A 839 -19.51 28.85 -17.68
CA ASP A 839 -20.08 28.30 -16.44
C ASP A 839 -20.47 26.82 -16.53
N ASP A 840 -20.52 26.10 -15.40
CA ASP A 840 -20.99 24.72 -15.27
C ASP A 840 -22.15 24.63 -14.26
N LEU A 841 -23.37 24.44 -14.76
CA LEU A 841 -24.62 24.43 -14.01
C LEU A 841 -25.23 23.03 -14.02
N ASP A 842 -25.47 22.46 -12.83
CA ASP A 842 -26.14 21.18 -12.64
C ASP A 842 -27.37 21.36 -11.74
N GLY A 843 -28.57 21.21 -12.29
CA GLY A 843 -29.85 21.36 -11.57
C GLY A 843 -30.01 20.26 -10.53
N GLY A 844 -29.96 19.01 -10.98
CA GLY A 844 -30.03 17.84 -10.13
C GLY A 844 -31.44 17.24 -10.13
N ALA A 845 -31.99 16.92 -8.97
CA ALA A 845 -33.31 16.29 -8.92
C ALA A 845 -34.43 17.34 -8.78
N GLY A 846 -35.38 17.31 -9.70
CA GLY A 846 -36.64 18.05 -9.70
C GLY A 846 -36.73 19.05 -10.86
N ASP A 847 -37.92 19.64 -11.05
CA ASP A 847 -38.15 20.63 -12.12
C ASP A 847 -37.34 21.92 -11.87
N ASP A 848 -36.25 22.10 -12.62
CA ASP A 848 -35.24 23.14 -12.41
C ASP A 848 -35.28 24.24 -13.49
N ALA A 849 -34.68 25.39 -13.19
CA ALA A 849 -34.54 26.52 -14.10
C ALA A 849 -33.08 26.98 -14.15
N LEU A 850 -32.40 26.74 -15.27
CA LEU A 850 -30.98 27.06 -15.48
C LEU A 850 -30.83 28.10 -16.59
N SER A 851 -29.91 29.05 -16.41
CA SER A 851 -29.50 30.00 -17.44
C SER A 851 -27.99 30.19 -17.37
N GLY A 852 -27.28 29.90 -18.47
CA GLY A 852 -25.83 30.06 -18.59
C GLY A 852 -25.46 31.54 -18.56
N GLY A 853 -25.79 32.26 -19.62
CA GLY A 853 -25.63 33.71 -19.67
C GLY A 853 -24.73 34.12 -20.81
N VAL A 854 -23.56 34.68 -20.53
CA VAL A 854 -22.58 35.06 -21.56
C VAL A 854 -21.31 34.25 -21.38
N GLY A 855 -20.98 33.39 -22.33
CA GLY A 855 -19.82 32.51 -22.31
C GLY A 855 -20.19 31.15 -22.88
N ASN A 856 -19.25 30.21 -22.89
CA ASN A 856 -19.50 28.86 -23.39
C ASN A 856 -19.85 27.97 -22.21
N ASP A 857 -21.14 27.81 -21.96
CA ASP A 857 -21.66 27.24 -20.73
C ASP A 857 -21.98 25.74 -20.87
N GLN A 858 -21.98 25.03 -19.74
CA GLN A 858 -22.44 23.65 -19.62
C GLN A 858 -23.65 23.62 -18.67
N LEU A 859 -24.80 23.19 -19.18
CA LEU A 859 -26.04 23.12 -18.41
C LEU A 859 -26.57 21.67 -18.41
N TYR A 860 -26.86 21.16 -17.23
CA TYR A 860 -27.45 19.83 -17.02
C TYR A 860 -28.71 19.96 -16.16
N GLY A 861 -29.88 19.63 -16.71
CA GLY A 861 -31.15 19.60 -15.99
C GLY A 861 -31.24 18.39 -15.05
N ARG A 862 -30.94 17.21 -15.61
CA ARG A 862 -30.97 15.88 -14.97
C ARG A 862 -32.39 15.35 -14.84
N ASP A 863 -32.90 15.04 -13.65
CA ASP A 863 -34.21 14.40 -13.48
C ASP A 863 -35.25 15.48 -13.19
N GLY A 864 -36.18 15.82 -14.08
CA GLY A 864 -37.11 16.93 -13.85
C GLY A 864 -37.77 17.39 -15.14
N ASN A 865 -38.80 18.23 -15.06
CA ASN A 865 -39.27 18.98 -16.23
C ASN A 865 -38.60 20.36 -16.18
N ASP A 866 -37.48 20.48 -16.86
CA ASP A 866 -36.52 21.55 -16.65
C ASP A 866 -36.66 22.65 -17.70
N ASN A 867 -36.17 23.84 -17.38
CA ASN A 867 -36.13 24.98 -18.28
C ASN A 867 -34.70 25.55 -18.34
N LEU A 868 -33.97 25.22 -19.41
CA LEU A 868 -32.56 25.53 -19.61
C LEU A 868 -32.38 26.53 -20.75
N ALA A 869 -31.49 27.51 -20.57
CA ALA A 869 -31.08 28.44 -21.62
C ALA A 869 -29.56 28.68 -21.57
N GLY A 870 -28.82 28.33 -22.62
CA GLY A 870 -27.38 28.64 -22.74
C GLY A 870 -27.13 30.15 -22.83
N ALA A 871 -27.89 30.82 -23.70
CA ALA A 871 -27.88 32.26 -23.97
C ALA A 871 -26.78 32.72 -24.96
N GLU A 872 -25.79 33.55 -24.61
CA GLU A 872 -24.77 34.00 -25.58
C GLU A 872 -23.48 33.18 -25.45
N GLY A 873 -23.07 32.45 -26.48
CA GLY A 873 -21.82 31.69 -26.54
C GLY A 873 -22.02 30.30 -27.12
N HIS A 874 -20.98 29.47 -27.13
CA HIS A 874 -21.05 28.11 -27.67
C HIS A 874 -21.37 27.10 -26.55
N ASP A 875 -22.65 26.88 -26.33
CA ASP A 875 -23.13 26.19 -25.14
C ASP A 875 -23.30 24.68 -25.34
N THR A 876 -23.21 23.95 -24.24
CA THR A 876 -23.64 22.55 -24.16
C THR A 876 -24.77 22.43 -23.16
N VAL A 877 -25.96 22.08 -23.63
CA VAL A 877 -27.19 22.07 -22.83
C VAL A 877 -27.83 20.68 -22.92
N ASP A 878 -28.12 20.05 -21.78
CA ASP A 878 -28.72 18.73 -21.69
C ASP A 878 -29.89 18.73 -20.68
N GLY A 879 -31.11 18.55 -21.18
CA GLY A 879 -32.34 18.51 -20.35
C GLY A 879 -32.32 17.33 -19.39
N GLY A 880 -32.01 16.13 -19.89
CA GLY A 880 -31.87 14.93 -19.08
C GLY A 880 -33.11 14.07 -19.17
N GLY A 881 -33.97 14.05 -18.16
CA GLY A 881 -35.14 13.21 -18.13
C GLY A 881 -36.35 13.90 -17.52
N GLY A 882 -37.43 13.97 -18.29
CA GLY A 882 -38.69 14.66 -18.00
C GLY A 882 -39.04 15.53 -19.21
N HIS A 883 -40.07 16.37 -19.12
CA HIS A 883 -40.53 17.17 -20.27
C HIS A 883 -39.88 18.56 -20.26
N ASP A 884 -38.80 18.70 -21.01
CA ASP A 884 -37.88 19.82 -20.88
C ASP A 884 -38.12 20.93 -21.90
N VAL A 885 -37.72 22.15 -21.52
CA VAL A 885 -37.60 23.30 -22.41
C VAL A 885 -36.15 23.72 -22.43
N VAL A 886 -35.45 23.44 -23.53
CA VAL A 886 -34.01 23.68 -23.66
C VAL A 886 -33.71 24.59 -24.85
N SER A 887 -32.86 25.59 -24.65
CA SER A 887 -32.41 26.50 -25.71
C SER A 887 -30.89 26.66 -25.65
N GLY A 888 -30.22 26.56 -26.79
CA GLY A 888 -28.80 26.92 -26.98
C GLY A 888 -28.65 28.43 -26.83
N GLY A 889 -29.04 29.19 -27.85
CA GLY A 889 -28.99 30.65 -27.85
C GLY A 889 -28.17 31.19 -29.01
N ASP A 890 -27.49 32.31 -28.79
CA ASP A 890 -26.61 32.90 -29.79
C ASP A 890 -25.23 32.21 -29.73
N GLY A 891 -24.90 31.34 -30.69
CA GLY A 891 -23.62 30.68 -30.85
C GLY A 891 -23.79 29.35 -31.59
N ASP A 892 -22.69 28.66 -31.88
CA ASP A 892 -22.77 27.28 -32.41
C ASP A 892 -22.88 26.31 -31.22
N ASP A 893 -24.09 25.82 -30.93
CA ASP A 893 -24.42 25.12 -29.68
C ASP A 893 -24.56 23.60 -29.84
N ARG A 894 -24.55 22.90 -28.71
CA ARG A 894 -24.91 21.48 -28.61
C ARG A 894 -26.04 21.31 -27.59
N VAL A 895 -27.24 21.02 -28.05
CA VAL A 895 -28.44 20.93 -27.21
C VAL A 895 -29.06 19.53 -27.30
N SER A 896 -29.43 18.96 -26.15
CA SER A 896 -30.12 17.67 -26.02
C SER A 896 -31.36 17.84 -25.14
N GLY A 897 -32.53 17.36 -25.60
CA GLY A 897 -33.75 17.25 -24.80
C GLY A 897 -33.62 16.12 -23.78
N GLY A 898 -33.33 14.91 -24.25
CA GLY A 898 -33.11 13.75 -23.39
C GLY A 898 -34.30 12.79 -23.40
N ASP A 899 -34.72 12.28 -22.25
CA ASP A 899 -35.89 11.41 -22.13
C ASP A 899 -37.14 12.25 -21.84
N GLY A 900 -38.09 12.42 -22.77
CA GLY A 900 -39.19 13.33 -22.51
C GLY A 900 -40.16 13.61 -23.64
N HIS A 901 -40.67 14.84 -23.66
CA HIS A 901 -41.50 15.41 -24.72
C HIS A 901 -41.08 16.86 -24.76
N ASP A 902 -39.97 17.09 -25.44
CA ASP A 902 -39.10 18.21 -25.14
C ASP A 902 -39.27 19.30 -26.18
N MET A 903 -38.98 20.53 -25.78
CA MET A 903 -38.90 21.67 -26.68
C MET A 903 -37.46 22.12 -26.76
N VAL A 904 -36.79 21.79 -27.86
CA VAL A 904 -35.37 22.05 -28.13
C VAL A 904 -35.23 23.21 -29.12
N GLY A 905 -34.40 24.21 -28.83
CA GLY A 905 -34.14 25.33 -29.73
C GLY A 905 -32.66 25.68 -29.86
N GLY A 906 -32.16 25.84 -31.09
CA GLY A 906 -30.79 26.31 -31.37
C GLY A 906 -30.66 27.82 -31.23
N ARG A 907 -31.51 28.57 -31.95
CA ARG A 907 -31.54 30.04 -32.06
C ARG A 907 -30.59 30.58 -33.11
N ALA A 908 -29.39 31.05 -32.81
CA ALA A 908 -28.57 31.76 -33.79
C ALA A 908 -27.14 31.23 -33.81
N GLY A 909 -26.76 30.52 -34.86
CA GLY A 909 -25.46 29.88 -35.06
C GLY A 909 -25.67 28.52 -35.71
N ASN A 910 -24.62 27.72 -35.84
CA ASN A 910 -24.71 26.40 -36.48
C ASN A 910 -24.80 25.31 -35.40
N ASP A 911 -26.01 24.92 -35.07
CA ASP A 911 -26.30 24.17 -33.86
C ASP A 911 -26.36 22.66 -34.11
N TYR A 912 -26.07 21.88 -33.07
CA TYR A 912 -26.37 20.45 -33.01
C TYR A 912 -27.49 20.21 -31.99
N LEU A 913 -28.66 19.83 -32.46
CA LEU A 913 -29.87 19.67 -31.66
C LEU A 913 -30.35 18.21 -31.67
N ASP A 914 -30.53 17.62 -30.50
CA ASP A 914 -30.99 16.25 -30.30
C ASP A 914 -32.28 16.26 -29.45
N GLY A 915 -33.39 15.75 -29.99
CA GLY A 915 -34.67 15.63 -29.28
C GLY A 915 -34.55 14.58 -28.18
N GLY A 916 -34.33 13.33 -28.58
CA GLY A 916 -34.08 12.21 -27.67
C GLY A 916 -35.23 11.21 -27.66
N LEU A 917 -35.65 10.73 -26.49
CA LEU A 917 -36.78 9.82 -26.41
C LEU A 917 -38.08 10.60 -26.23
N GLY A 918 -39.10 10.25 -27.02
CA GLY A 918 -40.46 10.76 -26.95
C GLY A 918 -40.72 11.84 -28.00
N ASN A 919 -41.94 12.36 -28.00
CA ASN A 919 -42.44 13.26 -29.05
C ASN A 919 -41.95 14.69 -28.82
N ASP A 920 -40.93 15.08 -29.57
CA ASP A 920 -40.20 16.31 -29.34
C ASP A 920 -40.54 17.40 -30.36
N THR A 921 -40.23 18.64 -30.01
CA THR A 921 -40.30 19.79 -30.91
C THR A 921 -38.93 20.46 -30.97
N VAL A 922 -38.29 20.44 -32.14
CA VAL A 922 -36.92 20.95 -32.35
C VAL A 922 -36.94 22.11 -33.35
N PHE A 923 -36.34 23.25 -32.97
CA PHE A 923 -36.19 24.44 -33.81
C PHE A 923 -34.70 24.77 -33.99
N GLY A 924 -34.19 24.74 -35.23
CA GLY A 924 -32.83 25.15 -35.60
C GLY A 924 -32.63 26.64 -35.33
N GLY A 925 -33.13 27.48 -36.22
CA GLY A 925 -33.07 28.93 -36.09
C GLY A 925 -32.29 29.57 -37.23
N ASP A 926 -31.44 30.54 -36.94
CA ASP A 926 -30.56 31.19 -37.92
C ASP A 926 -29.20 30.47 -37.96
N GLY A 927 -28.83 29.80 -39.04
CA GLY A 927 -27.51 29.18 -39.26
C GLY A 927 -27.62 27.80 -39.93
N ASP A 928 -26.49 27.13 -40.19
CA ASP A 928 -26.49 25.80 -40.83
C ASP A 928 -26.59 24.72 -39.73
N ASP A 929 -27.81 24.31 -39.36
CA ASP A 929 -28.08 23.48 -38.19
C ASP A 929 -28.11 21.97 -38.46
N GLY A 930 -27.94 21.17 -37.41
CA GLY A 930 -28.17 19.73 -37.41
C GLY A 930 -29.20 19.34 -36.36
N ALA A 931 -30.45 19.07 -36.76
CA ALA A 931 -31.55 18.71 -35.87
C ALA A 931 -31.95 17.23 -36.01
N TYR A 932 -32.01 16.51 -34.89
CA TYR A 932 -32.29 15.08 -34.81
C TYR A 932 -33.46 14.82 -33.85
N GLY A 933 -34.54 14.19 -34.28
CA GLY A 933 -35.70 13.87 -33.42
C GLY A 933 -35.44 12.65 -32.54
N ARG A 934 -34.90 11.58 -33.15
CA ARG A 934 -34.58 10.26 -32.55
C ARG A 934 -35.81 9.37 -32.42
N ASP A 935 -36.35 9.09 -31.23
CA ASP A 935 -37.44 8.11 -31.07
C ASP A 935 -38.72 8.83 -30.63
N GLY A 936 -39.70 9.07 -31.49
CA GLY A 936 -40.90 9.82 -31.14
C GLY A 936 -41.70 10.22 -32.37
N ASP A 937 -42.94 10.70 -32.19
CA ASP A 937 -43.60 11.44 -33.28
C ASP A 937 -43.16 12.93 -33.16
N ASP A 938 -42.10 13.32 -33.87
CA ASP A 938 -41.37 14.57 -33.65
C ASP A 938 -41.77 15.71 -34.59
N ASN A 939 -41.47 16.95 -34.21
CA ASN A 939 -41.70 18.13 -35.03
C ASN A 939 -40.42 18.99 -35.14
N LEU A 940 -39.71 18.87 -36.26
CA LEU A 940 -38.42 19.53 -36.53
C LEU A 940 -38.59 20.68 -37.53
N SER A 941 -37.96 21.82 -37.25
CA SER A 941 -37.90 22.98 -38.15
C SER A 941 -36.48 23.55 -38.21
N GLY A 942 -35.86 23.60 -39.39
CA GLY A 942 -34.52 24.19 -39.58
C GLY A 942 -34.53 25.72 -39.52
N GLU A 943 -35.56 26.34 -40.09
CA GLU A 943 -35.74 27.80 -40.18
C GLU A 943 -34.86 28.51 -41.23
N LEU A 944 -33.74 29.14 -40.88
CA LEU A 944 -32.91 29.93 -41.82
C LEU A 944 -31.48 29.40 -41.89
N GLY A 945 -31.13 28.68 -42.96
CA GLY A 945 -29.73 28.34 -43.27
C GLY A 945 -29.67 27.01 -43.99
N ARG A 946 -28.51 26.36 -44.10
CA ARG A 946 -28.42 25.04 -44.74
C ARG A 946 -28.48 23.93 -43.70
N ASP A 947 -29.68 23.44 -43.46
CA ASP A 947 -29.92 22.58 -42.31
C ASP A 947 -29.85 21.10 -42.67
N THR A 948 -29.54 20.27 -41.68
CA THR A 948 -29.63 18.81 -41.73
C THR A 948 -30.64 18.34 -40.70
N LEU A 949 -31.79 17.85 -41.16
CA LEU A 949 -32.86 17.33 -40.31
C LEU A 949 -32.97 15.80 -40.44
N ASP A 950 -33.09 15.10 -39.33
CA ASP A 950 -33.32 13.64 -39.25
C ASP A 950 -34.42 13.35 -38.22
N GLY A 951 -35.60 12.91 -38.66
CA GLY A 951 -36.74 12.62 -37.77
C GLY A 951 -36.42 11.45 -36.84
N GLY A 952 -36.03 10.31 -37.40
CA GLY A 952 -35.61 9.14 -36.63
C GLY A 952 -36.65 8.04 -36.67
N SER A 953 -37.30 7.70 -35.56
CA SER A 953 -38.32 6.66 -35.46
C SER A 953 -39.65 7.26 -34.98
N GLY A 954 -40.70 7.18 -35.79
CA GLY A 954 -42.05 7.64 -35.46
C GLY A 954 -42.66 8.39 -36.63
N ASN A 955 -43.78 9.08 -36.44
CA ASN A 955 -44.43 9.83 -37.52
C ASN A 955 -44.08 11.31 -37.40
N ASP A 956 -43.01 11.70 -38.07
CA ASP A 956 -42.37 12.98 -37.85
C ASP A 956 -42.92 14.07 -38.77
N THR A 957 -42.75 15.33 -38.37
CA THR A 957 -43.01 16.51 -39.20
C THR A 957 -41.74 17.33 -39.32
N LEU A 958 -41.19 17.44 -40.53
CA LEU A 958 -39.93 18.14 -40.81
C LEU A 958 -40.19 19.33 -41.74
N SER A 959 -39.58 20.49 -41.44
CA SER A 959 -39.57 21.67 -42.29
C SER A 959 -38.15 22.24 -42.38
N GLY A 960 -37.53 22.24 -43.56
CA GLY A 960 -36.18 22.80 -43.79
C GLY A 960 -36.19 24.30 -43.58
N GLY A 961 -36.85 25.03 -44.48
CA GLY A 961 -37.12 26.46 -44.30
C GLY A 961 -36.50 27.30 -45.41
N GLY A 962 -35.55 28.15 -45.07
CA GLY A 962 -34.74 28.94 -46.01
C GLY A 962 -33.53 28.16 -46.50
N ASP A 963 -32.94 28.59 -47.63
CA ASP A 963 -31.68 28.04 -48.15
C ASP A 963 -31.72 26.54 -48.51
N ASP A 964 -30.55 25.89 -48.67
CA ASP A 964 -30.43 24.57 -49.31
C ASP A 964 -30.27 23.47 -48.25
N ASP A 965 -31.35 22.73 -47.97
CA ASP A 965 -31.43 21.81 -46.82
C ASP A 965 -31.21 20.33 -47.16
N ARG A 966 -30.98 19.51 -46.12
CA ARG A 966 -30.91 18.05 -46.19
C ARG A 966 -31.84 17.41 -45.16
N LEU A 967 -32.89 16.72 -45.60
CA LEU A 967 -33.92 16.19 -44.71
C LEU A 967 -34.09 14.67 -44.86
N SER A 968 -34.24 13.97 -43.74
CA SER A 968 -34.49 12.53 -43.65
C SER A 968 -35.63 12.29 -42.66
N GLY A 969 -36.71 11.64 -43.08
CA GLY A 969 -37.81 11.28 -42.18
C GLY A 969 -37.40 10.17 -41.21
N GLY A 970 -36.95 9.04 -41.76
CA GLY A 970 -36.51 7.89 -40.97
C GLY A 970 -37.53 6.76 -41.02
N LEU A 971 -37.82 6.13 -39.88
CA LEU A 971 -38.82 5.08 -39.75
C LEU A 971 -40.19 5.67 -39.42
N GLY A 972 -41.17 5.58 -40.31
CA GLY A 972 -42.57 5.84 -39.98
C GLY A 972 -43.36 6.45 -41.12
N SER A 973 -44.37 7.29 -40.81
CA SER A 973 -45.08 8.09 -41.82
C SER A 973 -44.79 9.56 -41.61
N ASP A 974 -43.81 10.08 -42.35
CA ASP A 974 -43.31 11.42 -42.08
C ASP A 974 -43.95 12.47 -42.99
N GLN A 975 -44.01 13.71 -42.53
CA GLN A 975 -44.41 14.87 -43.31
C GLN A 975 -43.23 15.80 -43.47
N ILE A 976 -42.67 15.88 -44.67
CA ILE A 976 -41.41 16.60 -44.90
C ILE A 976 -41.66 17.76 -45.88
N ARG A 977 -41.20 18.95 -45.52
CA ARG A 977 -41.21 20.16 -46.35
C ARG A 977 -39.78 20.68 -46.48
N GLY A 978 -39.27 20.86 -47.70
CA GLY A 978 -37.95 21.47 -47.93
C GLY A 978 -37.98 22.98 -47.73
N GLY A 979 -38.96 23.68 -48.31
CA GLY A 979 -39.06 25.12 -48.23
C GLY A 979 -38.45 25.82 -49.44
N SER A 980 -37.47 26.71 -49.23
CA SER A 980 -36.93 27.59 -50.27
C SER A 980 -35.44 27.41 -50.51
N GLY A 981 -35.07 26.56 -51.46
CA GLY A 981 -33.69 26.50 -51.96
C GLY A 981 -33.53 25.35 -52.91
N ASN A 982 -32.41 24.63 -52.78
CA ASN A 982 -32.15 23.36 -53.45
C ASN A 982 -32.06 22.25 -52.40
N ASP A 983 -33.21 21.67 -52.06
CA ASP A 983 -33.28 20.77 -50.92
C ASP A 983 -32.94 19.33 -51.32
N VAL A 984 -32.47 18.54 -50.36
CA VAL A 984 -32.10 17.14 -50.54
C VAL A 984 -32.86 16.27 -49.56
N PHE A 985 -33.84 15.53 -50.07
CA PHE A 985 -34.58 14.53 -49.30
C PHE A 985 -33.85 13.19 -49.36
N VAL A 986 -33.52 12.63 -48.21
CA VAL A 986 -32.64 11.47 -48.04
C VAL A 986 -33.46 10.27 -47.60
N TYR A 987 -33.22 9.13 -48.25
CA TYR A 987 -33.79 7.86 -47.82
C TYR A 987 -32.67 6.83 -47.66
N ARG A 988 -32.64 6.14 -46.52
CA ARG A 988 -31.66 5.13 -46.12
C ARG A 988 -32.30 3.74 -46.14
N GLN A 989 -31.47 2.70 -46.08
CA GLN A 989 -31.96 1.30 -46.11
C GLN A 989 -32.85 0.94 -44.90
N ALA A 990 -32.67 1.59 -43.76
CA ALA A 990 -33.41 1.34 -42.53
C ALA A 990 -34.89 1.75 -42.66
N ASP A 991 -35.15 2.93 -43.24
CA ASP A 991 -36.45 3.55 -43.53
C ASP A 991 -37.41 2.59 -44.25
N VAL A 992 -36.85 1.70 -45.06
CA VAL A 992 -37.63 0.78 -45.89
C VAL A 992 -38.03 -0.49 -45.11
N MET A 993 -37.23 -0.99 -44.15
CA MET A 993 -37.31 -2.37 -43.62
C MET A 993 -38.36 -2.60 -42.52
N ALA A 994 -39.10 -1.59 -42.08
CA ALA A 994 -39.75 -1.61 -40.77
C ALA A 994 -41.25 -2.00 -40.70
N THR A 995 -42.02 -2.11 -41.79
CA THR A 995 -43.48 -2.36 -41.65
C THR A 995 -44.02 -3.50 -42.53
N GLY A 996 -44.74 -4.43 -41.89
CA GLY A 996 -45.39 -5.58 -42.53
C GLY A 996 -46.73 -5.28 -43.20
N ASP A 997 -47.10 -4.02 -43.40
CA ASP A 997 -48.33 -3.59 -44.10
C ASP A 997 -48.03 -2.38 -45.01
N ALA A 998 -47.93 -2.66 -46.31
CA ALA A 998 -47.36 -1.81 -47.36
C ALA A 998 -48.15 -0.54 -47.78
N HIS A 999 -48.85 0.16 -46.87
CA HIS A 999 -49.49 1.45 -47.20
C HIS A 999 -49.62 2.45 -46.03
N ALA A 1000 -49.18 2.11 -44.81
CA ALA A 1000 -49.41 2.93 -43.61
C ALA A 1000 -48.17 3.64 -43.06
N ALA A 1001 -47.05 3.60 -43.79
CA ALA A 1001 -45.73 4.13 -43.43
C ALA A 1001 -45.09 4.77 -44.67
N ALA A 1002 -45.77 5.78 -45.25
CA ALA A 1002 -45.29 6.44 -46.46
C ALA A 1002 -45.06 7.91 -46.16
N ASP A 1003 -43.85 8.37 -46.45
CA ASP A 1003 -43.48 9.76 -46.25
C ASP A 1003 -44.14 10.66 -47.30
N MET A 1004 -44.59 11.81 -46.83
CA MET A 1004 -45.26 12.82 -47.62
C MET A 1004 -44.36 14.03 -47.78
N LEU A 1005 -43.90 14.27 -49.01
CA LEU A 1005 -43.22 15.51 -49.38
C LEU A 1005 -44.26 16.59 -49.71
N LEU A 1006 -44.31 17.60 -48.85
CA LEU A 1006 -45.28 18.70 -48.87
C LEU A 1006 -44.95 19.78 -49.90
N ASP A 1007 -43.69 19.88 -50.32
CA ASP A 1007 -43.24 20.67 -51.46
C ASP A 1007 -42.07 19.97 -52.17
N PHE A 1008 -41.87 20.34 -53.45
CA PHE A 1008 -40.78 19.86 -54.28
C PHE A 1008 -40.60 20.80 -55.48
N LEU A 1009 -39.40 21.33 -55.69
CA LEU A 1009 -39.00 22.24 -56.76
C LEU A 1009 -38.32 21.44 -57.91
N PRO A 1010 -39.03 21.13 -59.01
CA PRO A 1010 -38.44 20.37 -60.12
C PRO A 1010 -37.51 21.21 -61.01
N ARG A 1011 -36.45 20.59 -61.54
CA ARG A 1011 -35.47 21.26 -62.42
C ARG A 1011 -35.98 21.45 -63.85
N ALA A 1012 -36.42 22.67 -64.20
CA ALA A 1012 -36.87 22.98 -65.56
C ALA A 1012 -35.77 23.54 -66.50
N HIS A 1013 -34.62 24.03 -65.97
CA HIS A 1013 -33.49 24.56 -66.75
C HIS A 1013 -32.15 24.37 -66.00
N PRO A 1014 -31.00 24.19 -66.67
CA PRO A 1014 -29.70 23.90 -66.03
C PRO A 1014 -29.19 24.89 -64.96
N TYR A 1015 -29.79 26.07 -64.82
CA TYR A 1015 -29.39 27.14 -63.87
C TYR A 1015 -30.52 27.56 -62.90
N GLN A 1016 -31.63 26.84 -62.86
CA GLN A 1016 -32.73 27.10 -61.93
C GLN A 1016 -32.49 26.34 -60.63
N GLN A 1017 -32.91 26.89 -59.49
CA GLN A 1017 -32.97 26.15 -58.22
C GLN A 1017 -33.93 24.96 -58.32
N TYR A 1018 -33.58 23.84 -57.67
CA TYR A 1018 -34.32 22.59 -57.70
C TYR A 1018 -33.94 21.67 -56.54
N ASP A 1019 -34.91 20.87 -56.11
CA ASP A 1019 -34.74 19.88 -55.07
C ASP A 1019 -34.34 18.52 -55.65
N ARG A 1020 -33.80 17.66 -54.79
CA ARG A 1020 -33.30 16.33 -55.13
C ARG A 1020 -33.78 15.30 -54.13
N ILE A 1021 -33.88 14.07 -54.61
CA ILE A 1021 -34.06 12.89 -53.78
C ILE A 1021 -32.77 12.08 -53.85
N ASP A 1022 -32.14 11.84 -52.70
CA ASP A 1022 -30.90 11.10 -52.51
C ASP A 1022 -31.19 9.68 -52.03
N LEU A 1023 -30.99 8.70 -52.91
CA LEU A 1023 -31.27 7.28 -52.66
C LEU A 1023 -29.98 6.43 -52.53
N ARG A 1024 -28.81 7.09 -52.48
CA ARG A 1024 -27.50 6.41 -52.52
C ARG A 1024 -27.22 5.48 -51.35
N ALA A 1025 -27.85 5.72 -50.19
CA ALA A 1025 -27.64 4.95 -48.96
C ALA A 1025 -28.49 3.66 -48.88
N ILE A 1026 -29.35 3.41 -49.88
CA ILE A 1026 -30.07 2.15 -50.02
C ILE A 1026 -29.13 1.16 -50.71
N ASP A 1027 -28.43 0.34 -49.93
CA ASP A 1027 -27.35 -0.51 -50.42
C ASP A 1027 -27.84 -1.57 -51.43
N ALA A 1028 -27.18 -1.57 -52.58
CA ALA A 1028 -27.36 -2.49 -53.70
C ALA A 1028 -26.15 -3.43 -53.77
N ILE A 1029 -26.21 -4.58 -53.10
CA ILE A 1029 -25.18 -5.64 -53.20
C ILE A 1029 -25.88 -6.94 -53.65
N ASP A 1030 -25.60 -7.61 -54.77
CA ASP A 1030 -24.34 -7.76 -55.52
C ASP A 1030 -24.61 -8.13 -57.01
N GLY A 1031 -24.01 -7.39 -57.96
CA GLY A 1031 -23.25 -8.02 -59.07
C GLY A 1031 -23.88 -8.51 -60.40
N GLY A 1032 -25.05 -8.09 -60.92
CA GLY A 1032 -25.44 -8.53 -62.28
C GLY A 1032 -26.58 -7.81 -63.03
N ALA A 1033 -26.27 -7.33 -64.24
CA ALA A 1033 -27.09 -6.97 -65.44
C ALA A 1033 -28.49 -6.30 -65.33
N ASN A 1034 -29.00 -6.01 -64.13
CA ASN A 1034 -30.27 -5.33 -63.92
C ASN A 1034 -30.05 -4.11 -63.04
N ASP A 1035 -30.11 -2.92 -63.64
CA ASP A 1035 -30.11 -1.64 -62.94
C ASP A 1035 -31.37 -1.57 -62.03
N ALA A 1036 -31.21 -1.15 -60.77
CA ALA A 1036 -32.28 -1.13 -59.77
C ALA A 1036 -33.39 -0.10 -60.02
N PHE A 1037 -33.18 0.84 -60.95
CA PHE A 1037 -34.20 1.82 -61.34
C PHE A 1037 -34.18 2.10 -62.84
N VAL A 1038 -35.32 1.87 -63.50
CA VAL A 1038 -35.62 2.39 -64.85
C VAL A 1038 -36.88 3.26 -64.78
N PHE A 1039 -36.79 4.51 -65.23
CA PHE A 1039 -37.96 5.40 -65.38
C PHE A 1039 -38.87 4.92 -66.51
N ILE A 1040 -40.15 4.64 -66.21
CA ILE A 1040 -41.13 4.22 -67.22
C ILE A 1040 -42.32 5.17 -67.26
N GLY A 1041 -42.63 5.69 -68.46
CA GLY A 1041 -43.85 6.46 -68.70
C GLY A 1041 -45.10 5.57 -68.82
N ASP A 1042 -46.17 5.95 -68.10
CA ASP A 1042 -47.60 5.55 -68.15
C ASP A 1042 -48.03 4.07 -68.35
N ALA A 1043 -47.12 3.12 -68.57
CA ALA A 1043 -47.43 1.69 -68.76
C ALA A 1043 -47.16 0.87 -67.49
N ALA A 1044 -47.95 -0.21 -67.29
CA ALA A 1044 -47.81 -1.14 -66.15
C ALA A 1044 -46.41 -1.75 -66.08
N PHE A 1045 -45.89 -1.91 -64.85
CA PHE A 1045 -44.56 -2.44 -64.54
C PHE A 1045 -44.31 -3.80 -65.23
N THR A 1046 -43.12 -3.99 -65.80
CA THR A 1046 -42.76 -5.22 -66.54
C THR A 1046 -41.45 -5.88 -66.09
N ALA A 1047 -40.68 -5.28 -65.18
CA ALA A 1047 -39.51 -5.90 -64.54
C ALA A 1047 -39.28 -5.34 -63.12
N ALA A 1048 -38.49 -6.05 -62.31
CA ALA A 1048 -38.06 -5.64 -60.97
C ALA A 1048 -37.13 -4.42 -61.03
N GLY A 1049 -37.22 -3.51 -60.04
CA GLY A 1049 -36.41 -2.28 -60.00
C GLY A 1049 -36.90 -1.16 -60.93
N GLN A 1050 -38.21 -0.91 -60.98
CA GLN A 1050 -38.80 0.14 -61.83
C GLN A 1050 -39.53 1.16 -60.97
N LEU A 1051 -39.19 2.44 -61.16
CA LEU A 1051 -39.84 3.58 -60.50
C LEU A 1051 -40.87 4.18 -61.48
N ARG A 1052 -42.13 4.27 -61.05
CA ARG A 1052 -43.18 4.92 -61.84
C ARG A 1052 -43.57 6.21 -61.16
N ALA A 1053 -43.41 7.33 -61.87
CA ALA A 1053 -44.00 8.61 -61.51
C ALA A 1053 -45.28 8.81 -62.34
N TRP A 1054 -46.43 9.04 -61.70
CA TRP A 1054 -47.68 9.39 -62.39
C TRP A 1054 -48.49 10.41 -61.62
N PHE A 1055 -49.36 11.11 -62.34
CA PHE A 1055 -50.23 12.13 -61.76
C PHE A 1055 -51.67 11.59 -61.72
N ASP A 1056 -52.26 11.48 -60.53
CA ASP A 1056 -53.62 10.93 -60.35
C ASP A 1056 -54.74 11.96 -60.55
N GLY A 1057 -54.37 13.21 -60.85
CA GLY A 1057 -55.29 14.34 -61.02
C GLY A 1057 -55.24 15.34 -59.86
N VAL A 1058 -54.62 14.97 -58.73
CA VAL A 1058 -54.42 15.84 -57.56
C VAL A 1058 -52.96 15.85 -57.14
N ASN A 1059 -52.28 14.70 -57.13
CA ASN A 1059 -50.91 14.54 -56.64
C ASN A 1059 -50.00 13.86 -57.68
N THR A 1060 -48.69 14.13 -57.60
CA THR A 1060 -47.67 13.36 -58.33
C THR A 1060 -47.22 12.23 -57.41
N ARG A 1061 -47.56 10.99 -57.76
CA ARG A 1061 -47.19 9.78 -57.03
C ARG A 1061 -45.97 9.16 -57.69
N VAL A 1062 -44.98 8.79 -56.88
CA VAL A 1062 -43.85 7.98 -57.32
C VAL A 1062 -43.90 6.67 -56.57
N GLU A 1063 -44.38 5.61 -57.22
CA GLU A 1063 -44.43 4.26 -56.64
C GLU A 1063 -43.41 3.35 -57.35
N GLY A 1064 -42.66 2.57 -56.58
CA GLY A 1064 -41.92 1.40 -57.07
C GLY A 1064 -42.82 0.15 -57.05
N ASN A 1065 -42.66 -0.77 -58.00
CA ASN A 1065 -43.40 -2.04 -57.98
C ASN A 1065 -42.59 -3.22 -57.48
N THR A 1066 -43.12 -3.85 -56.46
CA THR A 1066 -42.71 -5.12 -55.87
C THR A 1066 -43.92 -6.04 -55.80
N VAL A 1067 -44.17 -6.82 -56.85
CA VAL A 1067 -45.09 -7.96 -56.72
C VAL A 1067 -44.38 -9.22 -57.14
N SER A 1068 -43.58 -9.73 -56.21
CA SER A 1068 -43.93 -10.92 -55.41
C SER A 1068 -42.62 -11.46 -54.85
N ASP A 1069 -42.33 -11.27 -53.56
CA ASP A 1069 -41.36 -12.16 -52.93
C ASP A 1069 -41.59 -12.37 -51.43
N THR A 1070 -41.30 -13.61 -51.07
CA THR A 1070 -41.38 -14.28 -49.77
C THR A 1070 -39.99 -14.33 -49.10
N ASP A 1071 -39.04 -13.49 -49.50
CA ASP A 1071 -37.61 -13.61 -49.20
C ASP A 1071 -37.00 -12.51 -48.31
N GLY A 1072 -37.79 -11.53 -47.85
CA GLY A 1072 -37.43 -10.66 -46.72
C GLY A 1072 -36.66 -9.37 -47.04
N HIS A 1073 -36.93 -8.72 -48.18
CA HIS A 1073 -36.45 -7.36 -48.51
C HIS A 1073 -37.55 -6.46 -49.16
N VAL A 1074 -37.22 -5.20 -49.49
CA VAL A 1074 -37.96 -3.97 -49.13
C VAL A 1074 -38.72 -3.19 -50.22
N GLU A 1075 -39.78 -2.44 -49.84
CA GLU A 1075 -40.67 -1.61 -50.71
C GLU A 1075 -40.79 -0.14 -50.20
N PHE A 1076 -40.77 0.90 -51.05
CA PHE A 1076 -41.02 2.31 -50.66
C PHE A 1076 -41.98 3.07 -51.61
N GLU A 1077 -42.83 3.96 -51.05
CA GLU A 1077 -43.78 4.85 -51.75
C GLU A 1077 -43.47 6.31 -51.37
N VAL A 1078 -43.25 7.21 -52.35
CA VAL A 1078 -43.06 8.65 -52.11
C VAL A 1078 -44.23 9.43 -52.71
N LEU A 1079 -44.97 10.15 -51.86
CA LEU A 1079 -46.11 10.98 -52.26
C LEU A 1079 -45.72 12.46 -52.32
N LEU A 1080 -45.72 13.05 -53.53
CA LEU A 1080 -45.48 14.49 -53.73
C LEU A 1080 -46.83 15.23 -53.86
N GLN A 1081 -47.11 16.22 -53.00
CA GLN A 1081 -48.32 17.04 -53.09
C GLN A 1081 -48.02 18.47 -53.58
N GLY A 1082 -48.50 18.84 -54.76
CA GLY A 1082 -48.33 20.19 -55.33
C GLY A 1082 -48.81 20.31 -56.78
N ASN A 1083 -49.15 21.53 -57.25
CA ASN A 1083 -49.62 21.77 -58.62
C ASN A 1083 -48.45 21.74 -59.63
N LEU A 1084 -47.86 20.56 -59.83
CA LEU A 1084 -46.72 20.28 -60.73
C LEU A 1084 -47.11 20.31 -62.22
N ALA A 1085 -48.36 20.61 -62.54
CA ALA A 1085 -48.98 20.41 -63.85
C ALA A 1085 -48.42 21.29 -65.00
N SER A 1086 -47.63 22.33 -64.73
CA SER A 1086 -47.08 23.22 -65.78
C SER A 1086 -45.59 23.04 -66.09
N THR A 1087 -44.85 22.23 -65.33
CA THR A 1087 -43.38 22.23 -65.37
C THR A 1087 -42.81 20.86 -64.98
N ILE A 1088 -43.16 19.80 -65.72
CA ILE A 1088 -42.37 18.55 -65.67
C ILE A 1088 -41.04 18.82 -66.39
N GLY A 1089 -40.11 19.45 -65.67
CA GLY A 1089 -38.69 19.38 -65.92
C GLY A 1089 -38.14 18.01 -65.49
N VAL A 1090 -36.83 17.81 -65.64
CA VAL A 1090 -36.17 16.58 -65.20
C VAL A 1090 -36.23 16.55 -63.66
N LEU A 1091 -36.89 15.55 -63.07
CA LEU A 1091 -36.64 15.22 -61.67
C LEU A 1091 -35.28 14.53 -61.61
N ASP A 1092 -34.31 15.17 -60.96
CA ASP A 1092 -32.96 14.65 -60.81
C ASP A 1092 -32.92 13.77 -59.55
N PHE A 1093 -32.92 12.46 -59.74
CA PHE A 1093 -32.64 11.48 -58.69
C PHE A 1093 -31.13 11.25 -58.64
N PHE A 1094 -30.54 11.30 -57.45
CA PHE A 1094 -29.12 10.98 -57.25
C PHE A 1094 -29.01 9.54 -56.74
N LEU A 1095 -28.40 8.68 -57.55
CA LEU A 1095 -28.17 7.24 -57.30
C LEU A 1095 -26.69 6.95 -57.09
#